data_AF-A0A7V9JVJ8-F1
#
_entry.id   AF-A0A7V9JVJ8-F1
#
_cell.length_a   1.000
_cell.length_b   1.000
_cell.length_c   1.000
_cell.angle_alpha   90.00
_cell.angle_beta   90.00
_cell.angle_gamma   90.00
#
_symmetry.space_group_name_H-M   'P 1'
#
loop_
_entity.id
_entity.type
_entity.pdbx_description
1 polymer ?
#
loop_
_entity_poly.entity_id
_entity_poly.type
_entity_poly.pdbx_seq_one_letter_code
_entity_poly.pdbx_strand_id
1 'polypeptide(L)'
;MQNSFVQLIIDAAETHADKRAMEIIGVEGTEYTFGEMLDAIRSIAFRLEKEGIAFGDRVTLIGENHPRWAIAYFGILYRGAVCVPVDPHGEIATITNFLENSEAKMAFIGEDFIDHFHKVEENLGRKIPAVVLQDGEDSRFQISNSKSQSSKETSSNLESGIWNLESFTDWASTPRPRDFDSKASPAKPEDMAVLIYTSGTTGTPKGVPLTHGNIYYETQGCQEVMNVSENEVVLSVLPLFHVFAQVINLWVIASIGARVCYVKELAPAELTRAFETKEITMLTGVPRLWYLFHKKIFDGVAAQSFFVRRLFDKLLKFNFFLREKFNVNLGKKLFGKVHEGFGGKLAITISAGSRFDEKIARDYYALGFTMIQGYGLTETCGAVTSTRFENSSVGSVGTAVNYAEIKLGELNDEGAGEVLIKGKMVFSGYYKNPEATEGAFTTDGWFKSGDLGKIDENGDLFIVGRSKDVIVLPNGKNIHPEDLEVHYAKTPMVEEICILGVKDENSAMAGAEKLIAIAVPDFAYLKQNNIANSREAIRHELDSLGRSLPEYQRVRDYIVRSEPLPRTATRKIKRFQLQKEIAANGYDSKASPDKKQWNFTDQDNVMLESNVGKSLDKAIKQNTKDVEKIHPEMNLEIDLGLDSLSRAEVFAALEQNFNIEFDSDKAANALTVGEVIKLTQEYTGSANAEIVAADFDWGDIVRNAEAGENLPEIQTILNKSAFSNWVVFSAFKFFNLIFKIFLSLEVSGLEELKKIKRPFLICPNHQSFIDPFVVSSNFDYDTFTNSFAVGATEFFQSSFMKSIARLLNTIPINPDAQLMKAMKAGAVGLKHGKILNIYPEGERAFDGELHSFKKGAAILAAELDLPIVPVALDGLYKV
;
A
#
# COMPACT_ATOMS: atom_id res chain seq x y z
N MET A 1 -39.47 3.95 25.11
CA MET A 1 -39.25 3.14 23.90
C MET A 1 -38.97 1.72 24.36
N GLN A 2 -39.85 0.77 24.02
CA GLN A 2 -39.86 -0.59 24.57
C GLN A 2 -39.29 -1.66 23.64
N ASN A 3 -38.86 -1.31 22.42
CA ASN A 3 -38.49 -2.29 21.40
C ASN A 3 -36.97 -2.36 21.25
N SER A 4 -36.42 -3.59 21.13
CA SER A 4 -35.01 -3.86 20.85
C SER A 4 -34.66 -3.60 19.39
N PHE A 5 -33.37 -3.44 19.08
CA PHE A 5 -32.90 -3.25 17.70
C PHE A 5 -33.41 -4.33 16.74
N VAL A 6 -33.49 -5.59 17.17
CA VAL A 6 -33.96 -6.66 16.28
C VAL A 6 -35.43 -6.48 15.91
N GLN A 7 -36.28 -5.96 16.81
CA GLN A 7 -37.68 -5.70 16.48
C GLN A 7 -37.81 -4.65 15.37
N LEU A 8 -36.94 -3.64 15.34
CA LEU A 8 -36.89 -2.66 14.24
C LEU A 8 -36.64 -3.35 12.88
N ILE A 9 -35.78 -4.37 12.84
CA ILE A 9 -35.49 -5.13 11.63
C ILE A 9 -36.70 -5.99 11.21
N ILE A 10 -37.39 -6.60 12.16
CA ILE A 10 -38.59 -7.40 11.90
C ILE A 10 -39.71 -6.52 11.34
N ASP A 11 -39.97 -5.37 11.97
CA ASP A 11 -41.00 -4.42 11.53
C ASP A 11 -40.71 -3.94 10.09
N ALA A 12 -39.44 -3.65 9.77
CA ALA A 12 -39.03 -3.27 8.42
C ALA A 12 -39.20 -4.42 7.41
N ALA A 13 -38.83 -5.65 7.80
CA ALA A 13 -38.94 -6.82 6.93
C ALA A 13 -40.41 -7.20 6.64
N GLU A 14 -41.31 -7.05 7.62
CA GLU A 14 -42.74 -7.23 7.42
C GLU A 14 -43.34 -6.15 6.52
N THR A 15 -42.93 -4.89 6.71
CA THR A 15 -43.41 -3.76 5.90
C THR A 15 -42.98 -3.85 4.44
N HIS A 16 -41.76 -4.36 4.19
CA HIS A 16 -41.14 -4.40 2.87
C HIS A 16 -40.99 -5.83 2.32
N ALA A 17 -41.83 -6.77 2.73
CA ALA A 17 -41.66 -8.21 2.48
C ALA A 17 -41.33 -8.57 1.01
N ASP A 18 -41.98 -7.91 0.04
CA ASP A 18 -41.78 -8.19 -1.40
C ASP A 18 -40.53 -7.53 -2.00
N LYS A 19 -39.88 -6.61 -1.28
CA LYS A 19 -38.66 -5.93 -1.77
C LYS A 19 -37.44 -6.83 -1.65
N ARG A 20 -36.51 -6.67 -2.58
CA ARG A 20 -35.20 -7.34 -2.52
C ARG A 20 -34.38 -6.75 -1.36
N ALA A 21 -33.99 -7.60 -0.41
CA ALA A 21 -33.15 -7.23 0.73
C ALA A 21 -31.67 -7.37 0.40
N MET A 22 -31.26 -8.54 -0.11
CA MET A 22 -29.86 -8.91 -0.24
C MET A 22 -29.59 -9.80 -1.45
N GLU A 23 -28.40 -9.71 -2.02
CA GLU A 23 -27.93 -10.59 -3.11
C GLU A 23 -26.41 -10.54 -3.26
N ILE A 24 -25.83 -11.57 -3.90
CA ILE A 24 -24.47 -11.51 -4.43
C ILE A 24 -24.54 -11.20 -5.93
N ILE A 25 -23.75 -10.22 -6.36
CA ILE A 25 -23.73 -9.79 -7.75
C ILE A 25 -23.14 -10.91 -8.62
N GLY A 26 -23.90 -11.32 -9.66
CA GLY A 26 -23.45 -12.32 -10.62
C GLY A 26 -23.57 -13.77 -10.14
N VAL A 27 -24.25 -14.03 -9.01
CA VAL A 27 -24.46 -15.38 -8.48
C VAL A 27 -25.95 -15.63 -8.26
N GLU A 28 -26.54 -16.43 -9.14
CA GLU A 28 -27.95 -16.84 -9.04
C GLU A 28 -28.20 -17.67 -7.77
N GLY A 29 -29.40 -17.58 -7.21
CA GLY A 29 -29.80 -18.35 -6.02
C GLY A 29 -29.34 -17.73 -4.69
N THR A 30 -28.76 -16.53 -4.74
CA THR A 30 -28.32 -15.79 -3.55
C THR A 30 -29.21 -14.57 -3.27
N GLU A 31 -30.29 -14.41 -4.01
CA GLU A 31 -31.20 -13.28 -3.89
C GLU A 31 -32.30 -13.53 -2.86
N TYR A 32 -32.34 -12.70 -1.82
CA TYR A 32 -33.37 -12.76 -0.78
C TYR A 32 -34.22 -11.50 -0.80
N THR A 33 -35.53 -11.68 -0.81
CA THR A 33 -36.50 -10.64 -0.42
C THR A 33 -36.49 -10.46 1.10
N PHE A 34 -37.05 -9.35 1.59
CA PHE A 34 -37.21 -9.15 3.04
C PHE A 34 -38.12 -10.22 3.68
N GLY A 35 -39.13 -10.71 2.95
CA GLY A 35 -40.00 -11.80 3.40
C GLY A 35 -39.26 -13.13 3.54
N GLU A 36 -38.47 -13.52 2.54
CA GLU A 36 -37.62 -14.73 2.58
C GLU A 36 -36.53 -14.61 3.66
N MET A 37 -35.93 -13.43 3.80
CA MET A 37 -34.98 -13.12 4.86
C MET A 37 -35.62 -13.32 6.25
N LEU A 38 -36.82 -12.77 6.47
CA LEU A 38 -37.53 -12.87 7.74
C LEU A 38 -37.93 -14.31 8.07
N ASP A 39 -38.40 -15.06 7.07
CA ASP A 39 -38.74 -16.47 7.23
C ASP A 39 -37.52 -17.29 7.68
N ALA A 40 -36.38 -17.10 7.02
CA ALA A 40 -35.12 -17.75 7.38
C ALA A 40 -34.60 -17.33 8.77
N ILE A 41 -34.71 -16.05 9.14
CA ILE A 41 -34.38 -15.54 10.49
C ILE A 41 -35.19 -16.30 11.56
N ARG A 42 -36.50 -16.44 11.36
CA ARG A 42 -37.39 -17.12 12.31
C ARG A 42 -37.10 -18.62 12.38
N SER A 43 -36.83 -19.28 11.25
CA SER A 43 -36.42 -20.68 11.22
C SER A 43 -35.12 -20.93 11.98
N ILE A 44 -34.08 -20.12 11.73
CA ILE A 44 -32.81 -20.20 12.44
C ILE A 44 -32.99 -19.96 13.93
N ALA A 45 -33.76 -18.94 14.33
CA ALA A 45 -34.00 -18.66 15.73
C ALA A 45 -34.73 -19.81 16.44
N PHE A 46 -35.72 -20.42 15.79
CA PHE A 46 -36.41 -21.59 16.32
C PHE A 46 -35.47 -22.81 16.42
N ARG A 47 -34.62 -23.02 15.41
CA ARG A 47 -33.64 -24.12 15.42
C ARG A 47 -32.60 -23.94 16.53
N LEU A 48 -32.08 -22.72 16.73
CA LEU A 48 -31.21 -22.38 17.86
C LEU A 48 -31.84 -22.75 19.21
N GLU A 49 -33.14 -22.48 19.39
CA GLU A 49 -33.87 -22.90 20.61
C GLU A 49 -33.87 -24.43 20.78
N LYS A 50 -34.06 -25.19 19.69
CA LYS A 50 -34.07 -26.67 19.71
C LYS A 50 -32.70 -27.28 19.96
N GLU A 51 -31.64 -26.66 19.46
CA GLU A 51 -30.26 -27.05 19.74
C GLU A 51 -29.75 -26.57 21.12
N GLY A 52 -30.65 -26.03 21.96
CA GLY A 52 -30.34 -25.71 23.35
C GLY A 52 -29.58 -24.39 23.56
N ILE A 53 -29.53 -23.53 22.55
CA ILE A 53 -29.01 -22.16 22.69
C ILE A 53 -30.01 -21.34 23.50
N ALA A 54 -29.60 -20.91 24.68
CA ALA A 54 -30.38 -20.11 25.60
C ALA A 54 -30.23 -18.61 25.31
N PHE A 55 -31.08 -17.81 25.95
CA PHE A 55 -30.93 -16.35 25.94
C PHE A 55 -29.56 -15.94 26.50
N GLY A 56 -28.86 -15.03 25.81
CA GLY A 56 -27.54 -14.54 26.19
C GLY A 56 -26.37 -15.49 25.88
N ASP A 57 -26.63 -16.68 25.33
CA ASP A 57 -25.56 -17.56 24.87
C ASP A 57 -24.84 -16.97 23.65
N ARG A 58 -23.54 -17.20 23.53
CA ARG A 58 -22.73 -16.66 22.44
C ARG A 58 -22.69 -17.64 21.27
N VAL A 59 -23.03 -17.14 20.10
CA VAL A 59 -22.94 -17.85 18.82
C VAL A 59 -21.95 -17.12 17.93
N THR A 60 -20.88 -17.81 17.56
CA THR A 60 -19.81 -17.26 16.72
C THR A 60 -20.20 -17.30 15.25
N LEU A 61 -19.75 -16.31 14.50
CA LEU A 61 -20.02 -16.21 13.07
C LEU A 61 -18.70 -15.91 12.34
N ILE A 62 -18.21 -16.89 11.57
CA ILE A 62 -16.91 -16.89 10.90
C ILE A 62 -17.14 -17.07 9.41
N GLY A 63 -16.94 -16.03 8.61
CA GLY A 63 -17.08 -16.18 7.16
C GLY A 63 -17.03 -14.86 6.41
N GLU A 64 -16.98 -15.00 5.10
CA GLU A 64 -17.00 -13.87 4.17
C GLU A 64 -18.38 -13.21 4.04
N ASN A 65 -18.40 -12.09 3.34
CA ASN A 65 -19.61 -11.33 3.08
C ASN A 65 -20.62 -12.15 2.27
N HIS A 66 -21.76 -12.48 2.88
CA HIS A 66 -22.78 -13.30 2.25
C HIS A 66 -24.18 -12.95 2.81
N PRO A 67 -25.27 -13.01 2.01
CA PRO A 67 -26.63 -12.85 2.53
C PRO A 67 -26.94 -13.80 3.70
N ARG A 68 -26.54 -15.07 3.60
CA ARG A 68 -26.64 -16.07 4.67
C ARG A 68 -25.92 -15.68 5.96
N TRP A 69 -24.77 -15.00 5.86
CA TRP A 69 -24.07 -14.43 7.02
C TRP A 69 -24.99 -13.45 7.76
N ALA A 70 -25.59 -12.51 7.02
CA ALA A 70 -26.51 -11.51 7.57
C ALA A 70 -27.78 -12.14 8.16
N ILE A 71 -28.35 -13.15 7.48
CA ILE A 71 -29.53 -13.88 7.96
C ILE A 71 -29.22 -14.63 9.26
N ALA A 72 -28.07 -15.33 9.34
CA ALA A 72 -27.63 -15.99 10.56
C ALA A 72 -27.42 -14.99 11.70
N TYR A 73 -26.77 -13.85 11.41
CA TYR A 73 -26.60 -12.75 12.36
C TYR A 73 -27.94 -12.31 12.96
N PHE A 74 -28.95 -12.01 12.13
CA PHE A 74 -30.27 -11.59 12.62
C PHE A 74 -31.04 -12.72 13.31
N GLY A 75 -30.89 -13.97 12.88
CA GLY A 75 -31.47 -15.15 13.55
C GLY A 75 -30.95 -15.34 14.97
N ILE A 76 -29.64 -15.15 15.18
CA ILE A 76 -29.00 -15.16 16.50
C ILE A 76 -29.59 -14.05 17.39
N LEU A 77 -29.70 -12.83 16.86
CA LEU A 77 -30.27 -11.70 17.61
C LEU A 77 -31.75 -11.90 17.91
N TYR A 78 -32.54 -12.45 16.98
CA TYR A 78 -33.96 -12.70 17.18
C TYR A 78 -34.19 -13.71 18.30
N ARG A 79 -33.36 -14.75 18.37
CA ARG A 79 -33.34 -15.73 19.47
C ARG A 79 -33.06 -15.07 20.83
N GLY A 80 -32.44 -13.89 20.85
CA GLY A 80 -31.91 -13.25 22.06
C GLY A 80 -30.55 -13.84 22.48
N ALA A 81 -29.85 -14.50 21.55
CA ALA A 81 -28.47 -14.90 21.71
C ALA A 81 -27.52 -13.77 21.29
N VAL A 82 -26.25 -13.84 21.69
CA VAL A 82 -25.23 -12.85 21.39
C VAL A 82 -24.43 -13.29 20.17
N CYS A 83 -24.39 -12.45 19.13
CA CYS A 83 -23.53 -12.72 17.98
C CYS A 83 -22.07 -12.34 18.28
N VAL A 84 -21.14 -13.24 17.95
CA VAL A 84 -19.70 -13.02 18.05
C VAL A 84 -19.08 -13.09 16.65
N PRO A 85 -19.09 -11.97 15.90
CA PRO A 85 -18.49 -11.93 14.57
C PRO A 85 -16.96 -12.02 14.67
N VAL A 86 -16.36 -12.89 13.86
CA VAL A 86 -14.92 -13.13 13.84
C VAL A 86 -14.38 -13.11 12.41
N ASP A 87 -13.20 -12.53 12.25
CA ASP A 87 -12.46 -12.54 10.99
C ASP A 87 -12.07 -13.98 10.60
N PRO A 88 -12.54 -14.50 9.45
CA PRO A 88 -12.22 -15.85 9.00
C PRO A 88 -10.74 -16.06 8.63
N HIS A 89 -10.00 -14.98 8.37
CA HIS A 89 -8.57 -15.03 8.07
C HIS A 89 -7.68 -14.75 9.29
N GLY A 90 -8.27 -14.60 10.48
CA GLY A 90 -7.51 -14.41 11.72
C GLY A 90 -6.60 -15.59 12.02
N GLU A 91 -5.47 -15.36 12.69
CA GLU A 91 -4.58 -16.44 13.12
C GLU A 91 -5.34 -17.43 14.03
N ILE A 92 -5.10 -18.73 13.87
CA ILE A 92 -5.75 -19.81 14.64
C ILE A 92 -5.76 -19.50 16.14
N ALA A 93 -4.60 -19.15 16.70
CA ALA A 93 -4.49 -18.82 18.13
C ALA A 93 -5.36 -17.62 18.54
N THR A 94 -5.49 -16.62 17.67
CA THR A 94 -6.33 -15.44 17.92
C THR A 94 -7.81 -15.84 17.93
N ILE A 95 -8.26 -16.63 16.95
CA ILE A 95 -9.65 -17.11 16.89
C ILE A 95 -9.94 -18.02 18.10
N THR A 96 -9.03 -18.94 18.45
CA THR A 96 -9.15 -19.78 19.65
C THR A 96 -9.36 -18.93 20.91
N ASN A 97 -8.56 -17.88 21.10
CA ASN A 97 -8.71 -16.97 22.24
C ASN A 97 -10.08 -16.27 22.26
N PHE A 98 -10.63 -15.89 21.10
CA PHE A 98 -11.95 -15.24 21.02
C PHE A 98 -13.07 -16.20 21.40
N LEU A 99 -13.00 -17.44 20.90
CA LEU A 99 -13.99 -18.49 21.19
C LEU A 99 -13.92 -18.95 22.65
N GLU A 100 -12.72 -19.00 23.23
CA GLU A 100 -12.52 -19.28 24.65
C GLU A 100 -13.08 -18.13 25.51
N ASN A 101 -12.68 -16.89 25.25
CA ASN A 101 -13.09 -15.73 26.05
C ASN A 101 -14.62 -15.50 25.99
N SER A 102 -15.20 -15.62 24.79
CA SER A 102 -16.64 -15.48 24.57
C SER A 102 -17.45 -16.66 25.09
N GLU A 103 -16.81 -17.81 25.35
CA GLU A 103 -17.46 -19.08 25.66
C GLU A 103 -18.53 -19.45 24.62
N ALA A 104 -18.18 -19.30 23.34
CA ALA A 104 -19.10 -19.60 22.23
C ALA A 104 -19.59 -21.05 22.33
N LYS A 105 -20.91 -21.23 22.21
CA LYS A 105 -21.59 -22.54 22.28
C LYS A 105 -21.84 -23.16 20.91
N MET A 106 -21.89 -22.34 19.87
CA MET A 106 -22.16 -22.75 18.50
C MET A 106 -21.48 -21.80 17.53
N ALA A 107 -21.25 -22.26 16.29
CA ALA A 107 -20.68 -21.46 15.22
C ALA A 107 -21.50 -21.54 13.93
N PHE A 108 -21.53 -20.45 13.17
CA PHE A 108 -21.84 -20.45 11.74
C PHE A 108 -20.53 -20.19 11.00
N ILE A 109 -20.18 -21.04 10.03
CA ILE A 109 -18.89 -21.02 9.35
C ILE A 109 -19.05 -20.95 7.83
N GLY A 110 -18.22 -20.16 7.16
CA GLY A 110 -18.08 -20.18 5.71
C GLY A 110 -17.45 -21.50 5.25
N GLU A 111 -17.88 -21.99 4.08
CA GLU A 111 -17.43 -23.27 3.50
C GLU A 111 -15.90 -23.37 3.38
N ASP A 112 -15.27 -22.29 2.89
CA ASP A 112 -13.82 -22.23 2.69
C ASP A 112 -13.00 -22.25 3.99
N PHE A 113 -13.65 -22.14 5.16
CA PHE A 113 -13.00 -22.02 6.46
C PHE A 113 -13.23 -23.23 7.39
N ILE A 114 -13.81 -24.32 6.89
CA ILE A 114 -14.04 -25.55 7.68
C ILE A 114 -12.74 -26.10 8.26
N ASP A 115 -11.72 -26.31 7.42
CA ASP A 115 -10.42 -26.81 7.85
C ASP A 115 -9.72 -25.86 8.84
N HIS A 116 -9.88 -24.55 8.63
CA HIS A 116 -9.34 -23.54 9.52
C HIS A 116 -10.02 -23.61 10.90
N PHE A 117 -11.34 -23.73 10.92
CA PHE A 117 -12.12 -23.89 12.14
C PHE A 117 -11.78 -25.16 12.91
N HIS A 118 -11.54 -26.29 12.23
CA HIS A 118 -11.11 -27.51 12.91
C HIS A 118 -9.78 -27.35 13.64
N LYS A 119 -8.80 -26.67 13.05
CA LYS A 119 -7.54 -26.35 13.74
C LYS A 119 -7.75 -25.45 14.95
N VAL A 120 -8.76 -24.57 14.91
CA VAL A 120 -9.16 -23.75 16.05
C VAL A 120 -9.77 -24.63 17.16
N GLU A 121 -10.63 -25.59 16.82
CA GLU A 121 -11.20 -26.56 17.77
C GLU A 121 -10.12 -27.45 18.41
N GLU A 122 -9.13 -27.91 17.62
CA GLU A 122 -7.98 -28.67 18.11
C GLU A 122 -7.19 -27.88 19.15
N ASN A 123 -6.91 -26.60 18.89
CA ASN A 123 -6.24 -25.72 19.85
C ASN A 123 -7.11 -25.38 21.07
N LEU A 124 -8.43 -25.26 20.89
CA LEU A 124 -9.37 -25.00 21.98
C LEU A 124 -9.53 -26.22 22.90
N GLY A 125 -9.21 -27.43 22.43
CA GLY A 125 -9.36 -28.68 23.17
C GLY A 125 -10.82 -29.13 23.36
N ARG A 126 -11.78 -28.51 22.65
CA ARG A 126 -13.20 -28.91 22.63
C ARG A 126 -13.81 -28.63 21.26
N LYS A 127 -14.79 -29.45 20.88
CA LYS A 127 -15.61 -29.22 19.68
C LYS A 127 -16.75 -28.24 19.95
N ILE A 128 -17.09 -27.45 18.96
CA ILE A 128 -18.22 -26.52 18.94
C ILE A 128 -19.14 -26.93 17.78
N PRO A 129 -20.43 -27.21 18.01
CA PRO A 129 -21.38 -27.45 16.93
C PRO A 129 -21.35 -26.32 15.89
N ALA A 130 -21.29 -26.67 14.61
CA ALA A 130 -21.13 -25.69 13.54
C ALA A 130 -22.12 -25.91 12.38
N VAL A 131 -22.62 -24.81 11.85
CA VAL A 131 -23.48 -24.75 10.65
C VAL A 131 -22.69 -24.13 9.51
N VAL A 132 -22.62 -24.81 8.38
CA VAL A 132 -21.90 -24.32 7.19
C VAL A 132 -22.81 -23.44 6.35
N LEU A 133 -22.33 -22.26 5.96
CA LEU A 133 -23.05 -21.26 5.16
C LEU A 133 -23.14 -21.63 3.65
N GLN A 134 -23.37 -22.92 3.33
CA GLN A 134 -23.45 -23.48 1.97
C GLN A 134 -24.90 -23.60 1.44
N ASP A 135 -25.05 -23.74 0.12
CA ASP A 135 -26.28 -24.22 -0.53
C ASP A 135 -26.54 -25.70 -0.29
N GLY A 136 -27.78 -26.03 0.05
CA GLY A 136 -28.29 -27.39 -0.03
C GLY A 136 -29.11 -27.56 -1.29
N GLU A 137 -28.48 -27.72 -2.45
CA GLU A 137 -29.12 -28.41 -3.57
C GLU A 137 -28.18 -29.14 -4.56
N ASP A 138 -26.85 -29.14 -4.38
CA ASP A 138 -25.98 -29.92 -5.29
C ASP A 138 -24.69 -30.54 -4.69
N SER A 139 -24.77 -31.08 -3.47
CA SER A 139 -23.67 -31.86 -2.87
C SER A 139 -24.06 -33.30 -2.57
N ARG A 140 -24.46 -34.03 -3.62
CA ARG A 140 -23.94 -35.41 -3.81
C ARG A 140 -22.50 -35.34 -4.30
N PHE A 141 -21.65 -34.60 -3.60
CA PHE A 141 -20.20 -34.76 -3.71
C PHE A 141 -19.78 -35.72 -2.62
N GLN A 142 -19.65 -36.98 -3.04
CA GLN A 142 -18.64 -37.86 -2.51
C GLN A 142 -17.37 -37.02 -2.29
N ILE A 143 -16.81 -37.08 -1.08
CA ILE A 143 -15.41 -36.77 -0.85
C ILE A 143 -14.65 -37.62 -1.87
N SER A 144 -14.31 -37.01 -3.00
CA SER A 144 -13.66 -37.69 -4.09
C SER A 144 -12.22 -37.90 -3.66
N ASN A 145 -11.94 -39.12 -3.23
CA ASN A 145 -10.64 -39.74 -3.31
C ASN A 145 -9.98 -39.39 -4.66
N SER A 146 -9.02 -38.48 -4.64
CA SER A 146 -7.94 -38.40 -5.60
C SER A 146 -6.79 -37.69 -4.88
N LYS A 147 -5.61 -38.27 -4.62
CA LYS A 147 -4.90 -39.40 -5.22
C LYS A 147 -3.99 -40.05 -4.17
N SER A 148 -4.13 -41.35 -3.95
CA SER A 148 -2.96 -42.24 -3.78
C SER A 148 -3.38 -43.70 -3.95
N GLN A 149 -3.28 -44.22 -5.18
CA GLN A 149 -3.02 -45.64 -5.38
C GLN A 149 -1.51 -45.80 -5.54
N SER A 150 -0.81 -46.09 -4.44
CA SER A 150 0.32 -47.02 -4.44
C SER A 150 0.87 -47.20 -3.02
N SER A 151 0.34 -48.18 -2.29
CA SER A 151 1.12 -49.21 -1.56
C SER A 151 0.15 -49.96 -0.63
N LYS A 152 0.03 -51.26 -0.88
CA LYS A 152 -0.51 -52.21 0.08
C LYS A 152 0.49 -52.33 1.24
N GLU A 153 -0.06 -52.63 2.42
CA GLU A 153 0.63 -52.95 3.69
C GLU A 153 0.94 -51.75 4.58
N THR A 154 0.03 -51.42 5.50
CA THR A 154 0.10 -51.87 6.91
C THR A 154 -1.08 -51.24 7.67
N SER A 155 -1.87 -52.08 8.31
CA SER A 155 -3.03 -51.71 9.11
C SER A 155 -2.59 -51.00 10.40
N SER A 156 -3.00 -49.74 10.61
CA SER A 156 -3.17 -49.16 11.95
C SER A 156 -4.01 -47.87 11.92
N ASN A 157 -5.24 -47.98 12.42
CA ASN A 157 -6.05 -46.96 13.11
C ASN A 157 -5.81 -45.48 12.75
N LEU A 158 -6.54 -44.96 11.75
CA LEU A 158 -7.08 -43.60 11.83
C LEU A 158 -8.58 -43.69 11.50
N GLU A 159 -9.39 -43.44 12.52
CA GLU A 159 -10.84 -43.36 12.41
C GLU A 159 -11.24 -42.26 11.42
N SER A 160 -12.06 -42.65 10.44
CA SER A 160 -12.83 -41.76 9.60
C SER A 160 -13.82 -40.96 10.44
N GLY A 161 -13.45 -39.73 10.81
CA GLY A 161 -14.33 -38.78 11.49
C GLY A 161 -15.41 -38.26 10.55
N ILE A 162 -16.64 -38.75 10.71
CA ILE A 162 -17.84 -38.18 10.11
C ILE A 162 -18.09 -36.84 10.83
N TRP A 163 -17.94 -35.72 10.12
CA TRP A 163 -18.13 -34.38 10.68
C TRP A 163 -19.62 -34.08 10.83
N ASN A 164 -20.09 -33.78 12.04
CA ASN A 164 -21.46 -33.27 12.28
C ASN A 164 -21.56 -31.79 11.86
N LEU A 165 -21.46 -31.53 10.56
CA LEU A 165 -21.66 -30.21 9.98
C LEU A 165 -23.08 -30.16 9.40
N GLU A 166 -23.91 -29.25 9.92
CA GLU A 166 -25.27 -29.02 9.38
C GLU A 166 -25.23 -27.91 8.32
N SER A 167 -26.13 -27.93 7.34
CA SER A 167 -26.16 -26.92 6.29
C SER A 167 -27.05 -25.73 6.67
N PHE A 168 -26.68 -24.54 6.21
CA PHE A 168 -27.48 -23.34 6.42
C PHE A 168 -28.89 -23.46 5.84
N THR A 169 -29.05 -24.11 4.68
CA THR A 169 -30.37 -24.26 4.05
C THR A 169 -31.33 -25.10 4.90
N ASP A 170 -30.85 -26.17 5.53
CA ASP A 170 -31.66 -26.97 6.47
C ASP A 170 -32.11 -26.14 7.69
N TRP A 171 -31.20 -25.31 8.21
CA TRP A 171 -31.49 -24.38 9.31
C TRP A 171 -32.49 -23.30 8.90
N ALA A 172 -32.27 -22.66 7.76
CA ALA A 172 -33.10 -21.59 7.23
C ALA A 172 -34.51 -22.08 6.84
N SER A 173 -34.67 -23.37 6.54
CA SER A 173 -35.95 -23.98 6.19
C SER A 173 -36.54 -24.85 7.31
N THR A 174 -36.01 -24.77 8.53
CA THR A 174 -36.49 -25.56 9.67
C THR A 174 -37.99 -25.30 9.92
N PRO A 175 -38.86 -26.33 9.83
CA PRO A 175 -40.28 -26.17 10.08
C PRO A 175 -40.54 -25.72 11.53
N ARG A 176 -41.30 -24.65 11.68
CA ARG A 176 -41.65 -24.07 12.98
C ARG A 176 -43.16 -23.92 13.14
N PRO A 177 -43.69 -23.99 14.37
CA PRO A 177 -45.11 -23.73 14.64
C PRO A 177 -45.54 -22.34 14.16
N ARG A 178 -46.75 -22.19 13.61
CA ARG A 178 -47.25 -20.91 13.08
C ARG A 178 -47.33 -19.79 14.11
N ASP A 179 -47.55 -20.13 15.38
CA ASP A 179 -47.57 -19.17 16.47
C ASP A 179 -46.17 -18.59 16.76
N PHE A 180 -45.10 -19.27 16.36
CA PHE A 180 -43.74 -18.74 16.48
C PHE A 180 -43.53 -17.47 15.67
N ASP A 181 -44.17 -17.35 14.50
CA ASP A 181 -44.04 -16.16 13.65
C ASP A 181 -44.57 -14.91 14.32
N SER A 182 -45.53 -15.05 15.23
CA SER A 182 -46.10 -13.94 16.00
C SER A 182 -45.33 -13.60 17.28
N LYS A 183 -44.29 -14.37 17.64
CA LYS A 183 -43.50 -14.12 18.86
C LYS A 183 -42.49 -13.01 18.62
N ALA A 184 -42.62 -11.91 19.35
CA ALA A 184 -41.57 -10.90 19.40
C ALA A 184 -40.26 -11.48 19.98
N SER A 185 -39.13 -10.89 19.61
CA SER A 185 -37.85 -11.25 20.23
C SER A 185 -37.90 -10.98 21.74
N PRO A 186 -37.35 -11.88 22.59
CA PRO A 186 -37.32 -11.68 24.03
C PRO A 186 -36.32 -10.60 24.48
N ALA A 187 -35.45 -10.11 23.58
CA ALA A 187 -34.39 -9.16 23.89
C ALA A 187 -34.92 -7.76 24.19
N LYS A 188 -34.32 -7.10 25.19
CA LYS A 188 -34.58 -5.71 25.60
C LYS A 188 -33.40 -4.81 25.23
N PRO A 189 -33.55 -3.48 25.25
CA PRO A 189 -32.47 -2.54 24.90
C PRO A 189 -31.18 -2.72 25.72
N GLU A 190 -31.27 -3.13 26.98
CA GLU A 190 -30.13 -3.33 27.88
C GLU A 190 -29.37 -4.65 27.63
N ASP A 191 -29.97 -5.58 26.90
CA ASP A 191 -29.37 -6.90 26.66
C ASP A 191 -28.28 -6.82 25.59
N MET A 192 -27.23 -7.60 25.78
CA MET A 192 -26.12 -7.71 24.83
C MET A 192 -26.62 -8.33 23.51
N ALA A 193 -26.33 -7.66 22.40
CA ALA A 193 -26.65 -8.15 21.06
C ALA A 193 -25.41 -8.73 20.39
N VAL A 194 -24.29 -8.00 20.46
CA VAL A 194 -23.07 -8.33 19.72
C VAL A 194 -21.86 -8.18 20.64
N LEU A 195 -20.91 -9.11 20.53
CA LEU A 195 -19.60 -9.00 21.16
C LEU A 195 -18.53 -8.94 20.08
N ILE A 196 -17.95 -7.75 19.86
CA ILE A 196 -16.94 -7.52 18.82
C ILE A 196 -15.55 -7.46 19.45
N TYR A 197 -14.59 -8.21 18.93
CA TYR A 197 -13.21 -8.13 19.40
C TYR A 197 -12.41 -7.07 18.63
N THR A 198 -11.71 -6.22 19.37
CA THR A 198 -10.78 -5.24 18.80
C THR A 198 -9.33 -5.61 19.10
N SER A 199 -8.47 -5.58 18.09
CA SER A 199 -7.02 -5.63 18.27
C SER A 199 -6.53 -4.25 18.72
N GLY A 200 -6.52 -4.02 20.04
CA GLY A 200 -5.97 -2.78 20.60
C GLY A 200 -4.47 -2.63 20.33
N THR A 201 -3.97 -1.39 20.36
CA THR A 201 -2.52 -1.07 20.26
C THR A 201 -1.67 -1.71 21.37
N THR A 202 -2.32 -2.23 22.42
CA THR A 202 -1.70 -2.92 23.57
C THR A 202 -1.38 -4.40 23.32
N GLY A 203 -1.68 -4.96 22.15
CA GLY A 203 -1.29 -6.31 21.75
C GLY A 203 -2.22 -7.45 22.20
N THR A 204 -3.04 -7.25 23.25
CA THR A 204 -4.08 -8.22 23.65
C THR A 204 -5.46 -7.76 23.16
N PRO A 205 -6.18 -8.56 22.35
CA PRO A 205 -7.51 -8.21 21.88
C PRO A 205 -8.53 -8.06 23.02
N LYS A 206 -9.47 -7.12 22.88
CA LYS A 206 -10.51 -6.83 23.89
C LYS A 206 -11.90 -7.04 23.31
N GLY A 207 -12.77 -7.72 24.04
CA GLY A 207 -14.18 -7.87 23.68
C GLY A 207 -14.98 -6.63 24.03
N VAL A 208 -15.66 -6.04 23.05
CA VAL A 208 -16.54 -4.88 23.17
C VAL A 208 -17.99 -5.37 23.10
N PRO A 209 -18.70 -5.44 24.24
CA PRO A 209 -20.11 -5.80 24.27
C PRO A 209 -20.97 -4.60 23.84
N LEU A 210 -21.78 -4.81 22.81
CA LEU A 210 -22.76 -3.85 22.30
C LEU A 210 -24.17 -4.35 22.60
N THR A 211 -24.99 -3.51 23.21
CA THR A 211 -26.37 -3.84 23.53
C THR A 211 -27.31 -3.54 22.36
N HIS A 212 -28.51 -4.12 22.39
CA HIS A 212 -29.56 -3.77 21.44
C HIS A 212 -29.87 -2.26 21.46
N GLY A 213 -29.77 -1.61 22.61
CA GLY A 213 -29.95 -0.18 22.78
C GLY A 213 -28.83 0.62 22.11
N ASN A 214 -27.56 0.22 22.29
CA ASN A 214 -26.43 0.88 21.62
C ASN A 214 -26.64 0.89 20.10
N ILE A 215 -26.93 -0.29 19.53
CA ILE A 215 -27.16 -0.46 18.09
C ILE A 215 -28.37 0.33 17.60
N TYR A 216 -29.47 0.35 18.37
CA TYR A 216 -30.66 1.12 18.01
C TYR A 216 -30.37 2.63 17.91
N TYR A 217 -29.71 3.21 18.92
CA TYR A 217 -29.41 4.64 18.91
C TYR A 217 -28.37 5.02 17.86
N GLU A 218 -27.39 4.15 17.61
CA GLU A 218 -26.44 4.30 16.50
C GLU A 218 -27.18 4.33 15.16
N THR A 219 -28.06 3.36 14.92
CA THR A 219 -28.85 3.25 13.67
C THR A 219 -29.64 4.53 13.43
N GLN A 220 -30.30 5.07 14.47
CA GLN A 220 -31.06 6.31 14.38
C GLN A 220 -30.16 7.54 14.13
N GLY A 221 -28.98 7.60 14.75
CA GLY A 221 -28.00 8.66 14.52
C GLY A 221 -27.47 8.67 13.09
N CYS A 222 -27.12 7.49 12.54
CA CYS A 222 -26.65 7.37 11.17
C CYS A 222 -27.73 7.70 10.14
N GLN A 223 -28.98 7.26 10.34
CA GLN A 223 -30.08 7.57 9.42
C GLN A 223 -30.29 9.09 9.26
N GLU A 224 -30.16 9.86 10.36
CA GLU A 224 -30.29 11.32 10.33
C GLU A 224 -29.22 11.97 9.45
N VAL A 225 -27.94 11.60 9.62
CA VAL A 225 -26.85 12.27 8.90
C VAL A 225 -26.76 11.90 7.42
N MET A 226 -27.27 10.72 7.04
CA MET A 226 -27.18 10.22 5.66
C MET A 226 -28.38 10.59 4.78
N ASN A 227 -29.52 10.98 5.37
CA ASN A 227 -30.76 11.30 4.65
C ASN A 227 -31.17 10.19 3.65
N VAL A 228 -31.17 8.94 4.14
CA VAL A 228 -31.41 7.72 3.35
C VAL A 228 -32.88 7.32 3.33
N SER A 229 -33.27 6.52 2.32
CA SER A 229 -34.63 6.00 2.16
C SER A 229 -34.66 4.51 1.84
N GLU A 230 -35.85 3.92 1.81
CA GLU A 230 -36.11 2.54 1.38
C GLU A 230 -35.76 2.23 -0.10
N ASN A 231 -35.33 3.23 -0.88
CA ASN A 231 -34.95 3.09 -2.29
C ASN A 231 -33.44 2.97 -2.48
N GLU A 232 -32.66 3.03 -1.40
CA GLU A 232 -31.21 2.93 -1.51
C GLU A 232 -30.75 1.51 -1.90
N VAL A 233 -29.69 1.46 -2.70
CA VAL A 233 -28.98 0.23 -3.09
C VAL A 233 -27.52 0.39 -2.73
N VAL A 234 -27.07 -0.36 -1.71
CA VAL A 234 -25.73 -0.26 -1.15
C VAL A 234 -24.84 -1.35 -1.71
N LEU A 235 -23.66 -0.96 -2.19
CA LEU A 235 -22.61 -1.92 -2.53
C LEU A 235 -21.74 -2.23 -1.30
N SER A 236 -21.82 -3.47 -0.81
CA SER A 236 -21.07 -3.94 0.35
C SER A 236 -19.69 -4.46 -0.06
N VAL A 237 -18.66 -3.67 0.22
CA VAL A 237 -17.25 -3.98 -0.07
C VAL A 237 -16.38 -4.17 1.18
N LEU A 238 -16.92 -3.88 2.36
CA LEU A 238 -16.24 -3.98 3.64
C LEU A 238 -16.63 -5.28 4.36
N PRO A 239 -15.72 -5.91 5.13
CA PRO A 239 -16.02 -7.17 5.79
C PRO A 239 -17.12 -7.04 6.87
N LEU A 240 -18.13 -7.91 6.83
CA LEU A 240 -19.30 -7.88 7.74
C LEU A 240 -18.94 -8.15 9.21
N PHE A 241 -17.80 -8.78 9.50
CA PHE A 241 -17.36 -8.95 10.88
C PHE A 241 -16.89 -7.64 11.54
N HIS A 242 -16.69 -6.57 10.76
CA HIS A 242 -16.27 -5.26 11.27
C HIS A 242 -17.44 -4.32 11.53
N VAL A 243 -17.41 -3.61 12.67
CA VAL A 243 -18.51 -2.72 13.12
C VAL A 243 -18.95 -1.72 12.06
N PHE A 244 -18.02 -1.10 11.32
CA PHE A 244 -18.38 -0.11 10.29
C PHE A 244 -19.23 -0.71 9.16
N ALA A 245 -18.94 -1.94 8.74
CA ALA A 245 -19.76 -2.62 7.73
C ALA A 245 -21.13 -2.99 8.32
N GLN A 246 -21.19 -3.39 9.59
CA GLN A 246 -22.45 -3.73 10.25
C GLN A 246 -23.37 -2.51 10.39
N VAL A 247 -22.85 -1.35 10.81
CA VAL A 247 -23.62 -0.11 10.96
C VAL A 247 -24.39 0.20 9.67
N ILE A 248 -23.71 0.20 8.54
CA ILE A 248 -24.35 0.57 7.28
C ILE A 248 -25.08 -0.63 6.68
N ASN A 249 -24.36 -1.72 6.38
CA ASN A 249 -24.88 -2.80 5.54
C ASN A 249 -25.88 -3.69 6.27
N LEU A 250 -25.87 -3.74 7.60
CA LEU A 250 -26.82 -4.55 8.37
C LEU A 250 -27.81 -3.69 9.14
N TRP A 251 -27.36 -2.68 9.87
CA TRP A 251 -28.24 -1.99 10.82
C TRP A 251 -29.09 -0.92 10.16
N VAL A 252 -28.46 0.05 9.49
CA VAL A 252 -29.20 1.13 8.81
C VAL A 252 -30.00 0.58 7.64
N ILE A 253 -29.38 -0.16 6.72
CA ILE A 253 -30.05 -0.56 5.47
C ILE A 253 -31.20 -1.54 5.71
N ALA A 254 -31.04 -2.53 6.59
CA ALA A 254 -32.14 -3.44 6.89
C ALA A 254 -33.27 -2.74 7.65
N SER A 255 -32.97 -1.79 8.54
CA SER A 255 -33.99 -1.06 9.31
C SER A 255 -34.88 -0.12 8.48
N ILE A 256 -34.44 0.26 7.28
CA ILE A 256 -35.21 1.14 6.38
C ILE A 256 -35.77 0.38 5.16
N GLY A 257 -35.61 -0.95 5.09
CA GLY A 257 -36.10 -1.72 3.94
C GLY A 257 -35.34 -1.50 2.63
N ALA A 258 -34.09 -1.05 2.70
CA ALA A 258 -33.22 -0.81 1.54
C ALA A 258 -32.41 -2.07 1.16
N ARG A 259 -31.81 -2.07 -0.03
CA ARG A 259 -31.16 -3.25 -0.61
C ARG A 259 -29.64 -3.22 -0.41
N VAL A 260 -29.05 -4.38 -0.12
CA VAL A 260 -27.59 -4.60 -0.09
C VAL A 260 -27.17 -5.54 -1.21
N CYS A 261 -26.16 -5.15 -1.97
CA CYS A 261 -25.51 -5.97 -2.98
C CYS A 261 -24.08 -6.30 -2.54
N TYR A 262 -23.75 -7.58 -2.43
CA TYR A 262 -22.42 -8.06 -2.06
C TYR A 262 -21.58 -8.38 -3.30
N VAL A 263 -20.28 -8.15 -3.20
CA VAL A 263 -19.28 -8.65 -4.15
C VAL A 263 -18.44 -9.73 -3.47
N LYS A 264 -18.11 -10.81 -4.21
CA LYS A 264 -17.22 -11.86 -3.70
C LYS A 264 -15.81 -11.34 -3.47
N GLU A 265 -15.30 -10.57 -4.44
CA GLU A 265 -13.95 -10.03 -4.40
C GLU A 265 -13.95 -8.55 -4.74
N LEU A 266 -13.00 -7.82 -4.17
CA LEU A 266 -12.75 -6.41 -4.47
C LEU A 266 -11.95 -6.25 -5.78
N ALA A 267 -12.34 -6.96 -6.83
CA ALA A 267 -11.71 -6.92 -8.13
C ALA A 267 -12.31 -5.79 -8.99
N PRO A 268 -11.51 -5.07 -9.81
CA PRO A 268 -12.02 -3.99 -10.66
C PRO A 268 -13.16 -4.41 -11.60
N ALA A 269 -13.12 -5.64 -12.13
CA ALA A 269 -14.15 -6.18 -13.01
C ALA A 269 -15.49 -6.36 -12.28
N GLU A 270 -15.47 -6.88 -11.05
CA GLU A 270 -16.68 -7.09 -10.24
C GLU A 270 -17.29 -5.77 -9.78
N LEU A 271 -16.46 -4.79 -9.38
CA LEU A 271 -16.95 -3.44 -9.06
C LEU A 271 -17.59 -2.77 -10.29
N THR A 272 -17.00 -2.92 -11.47
CA THR A 272 -17.57 -2.38 -12.72
C THR A 272 -18.93 -3.02 -13.02
N ARG A 273 -19.00 -4.36 -12.98
CA ARG A 273 -20.26 -5.10 -13.16
C ARG A 273 -21.32 -4.66 -12.14
N ALA A 274 -20.93 -4.43 -10.89
CA ALA A 274 -21.83 -3.99 -9.84
C ALA A 274 -22.47 -2.64 -10.18
N PHE A 275 -21.66 -1.65 -10.55
CA PHE A 275 -22.14 -0.32 -10.93
C PHE A 275 -23.02 -0.34 -12.18
N GLU A 276 -22.69 -1.17 -13.18
CA GLU A 276 -23.45 -1.27 -14.43
C GLU A 276 -24.80 -1.97 -14.28
N THR A 277 -24.90 -2.96 -13.40
CA THR A 277 -26.07 -3.87 -13.37
C THR A 277 -27.03 -3.66 -12.21
N LYS A 278 -26.61 -3.01 -11.11
CA LYS A 278 -27.39 -2.95 -9.86
C LYS A 278 -27.86 -1.56 -9.44
N GLU A 279 -27.64 -0.53 -10.27
CA GLU A 279 -28.06 0.85 -9.99
C GLU A 279 -27.62 1.36 -8.61
N ILE A 280 -26.39 1.02 -8.19
CA ILE A 280 -25.84 1.37 -6.87
C ILE A 280 -26.00 2.87 -6.58
N THR A 281 -26.63 3.19 -5.45
CA THR A 281 -26.84 4.57 -4.98
C THR A 281 -25.93 4.95 -3.82
N MET A 282 -25.44 3.96 -3.06
CA MET A 282 -24.54 4.16 -1.93
C MET A 282 -23.31 3.26 -1.98
N LEU A 283 -22.17 3.83 -1.60
CA LEU A 283 -20.91 3.08 -1.45
C LEU A 283 -20.18 3.51 -0.18
N THR A 284 -19.80 2.53 0.64
CA THR A 284 -19.02 2.75 1.86
C THR A 284 -17.62 2.18 1.70
N GLY A 285 -16.62 2.91 2.16
CA GLY A 285 -15.23 2.51 1.97
C GLY A 285 -14.25 3.22 2.88
N VAL A 286 -13.12 2.58 3.17
CA VAL A 286 -12.00 3.23 3.84
C VAL A 286 -11.27 4.19 2.88
N PRO A 287 -10.51 5.18 3.38
CA PRO A 287 -9.77 6.15 2.55
C PRO A 287 -9.02 5.55 1.36
N ARG A 288 -8.33 4.41 1.54
CA ARG A 288 -7.59 3.71 0.46
C ARG A 288 -8.46 3.43 -0.77
N LEU A 289 -9.72 3.04 -0.60
CA LEU A 289 -10.62 2.76 -1.72
C LEU A 289 -10.88 4.03 -2.54
N TRP A 290 -11.14 5.14 -1.86
CA TRP A 290 -11.37 6.44 -2.49
C TRP A 290 -10.10 6.98 -3.16
N TYR A 291 -8.92 6.75 -2.59
CA TYR A 291 -7.66 7.16 -3.20
C TYR A 291 -7.39 6.43 -4.52
N LEU A 292 -7.71 5.13 -4.59
CA LEU A 292 -7.61 4.34 -5.82
C LEU A 292 -8.54 4.88 -6.92
N PHE A 293 -9.79 5.19 -6.57
CA PHE A 293 -10.75 5.78 -7.51
C PHE A 293 -10.32 7.18 -7.95
N HIS A 294 -9.87 8.03 -7.02
CA HIS A 294 -9.36 9.36 -7.32
C HIS A 294 -8.18 9.29 -8.29
N LYS A 295 -7.17 8.46 -7.98
CA LYS A 295 -6.01 8.23 -8.85
C LYS A 295 -6.44 7.82 -10.26
N LYS A 296 -7.33 6.83 -10.40
CA LYS A 296 -7.83 6.37 -11.71
C LYS A 296 -8.52 7.49 -12.51
N ILE A 297 -9.32 8.32 -11.85
CA ILE A 297 -10.00 9.46 -12.49
C ILE A 297 -8.96 10.48 -12.98
N PHE A 298 -8.05 10.90 -12.11
CA PHE A 298 -7.09 11.97 -12.40
C PHE A 298 -5.97 11.53 -13.36
N ASP A 299 -5.54 10.27 -13.32
CA ASP A 299 -4.64 9.68 -14.31
C ASP A 299 -5.32 9.64 -15.70
N GLY A 300 -6.60 9.29 -15.75
CA GLY A 300 -7.41 9.32 -16.96
C GLY A 300 -7.52 10.72 -17.58
N VAL A 301 -7.62 11.77 -16.74
CA VAL A 301 -7.58 13.19 -17.16
C VAL A 301 -6.17 13.60 -17.58
N ALA A 302 -5.15 13.18 -16.83
CA ALA A 302 -3.75 13.45 -17.14
C ALA A 302 -3.28 12.78 -18.43
N ALA A 303 -3.95 11.74 -18.91
CA ALA A 303 -3.71 11.16 -20.24
C ALA A 303 -4.30 12.00 -21.39
N GLN A 304 -5.21 12.94 -21.11
CA GLN A 304 -5.86 13.77 -22.13
C GLN A 304 -4.99 14.94 -22.60
N SER A 305 -5.42 15.63 -23.67
CA SER A 305 -4.75 16.83 -24.19
C SER A 305 -4.78 17.99 -23.19
N PHE A 306 -3.80 18.89 -23.28
CA PHE A 306 -3.68 20.07 -22.41
C PHE A 306 -4.98 20.89 -22.29
N PHE A 307 -5.69 21.08 -23.42
CA PHE A 307 -6.94 21.83 -23.44
C PHE A 307 -8.05 21.15 -22.63
N VAL A 308 -8.13 19.82 -22.67
CA VAL A 308 -9.12 19.04 -21.90
C VAL A 308 -8.82 19.12 -20.41
N ARG A 309 -7.55 18.99 -20.01
CA ARG A 309 -7.12 19.13 -18.60
C ARG A 309 -7.51 20.50 -18.04
N ARG A 310 -7.19 21.57 -18.78
CA ARG A 310 -7.51 22.94 -18.34
C ARG A 310 -9.01 23.23 -18.30
N LEU A 311 -9.81 22.60 -19.17
CA LEU A 311 -11.27 22.67 -19.11
C LEU A 311 -11.78 21.95 -17.86
N PHE A 312 -11.30 20.74 -17.59
CA PHE A 312 -11.65 19.94 -16.43
C PHE A 312 -11.39 20.70 -15.12
N ASP A 313 -10.21 21.28 -14.95
CA ASP A 313 -9.86 22.09 -13.76
C ASP A 313 -10.78 23.30 -13.56
N LYS A 314 -11.16 23.97 -14.66
CA LYS A 314 -12.11 25.10 -14.60
C LYS A 314 -13.50 24.64 -14.20
N LEU A 315 -13.97 23.52 -14.74
CA LEU A 315 -15.27 22.94 -14.41
C LEU A 315 -15.32 22.49 -12.94
N LEU A 316 -14.23 21.93 -12.40
CA LEU A 316 -14.13 21.56 -10.99
C LEU A 316 -14.29 22.79 -10.09
N LYS A 317 -13.51 23.84 -10.35
CA LYS A 317 -13.59 25.11 -9.59
C LYS A 317 -14.97 25.75 -9.70
N PHE A 318 -15.57 25.71 -10.88
CA PHE A 318 -16.91 26.24 -11.12
C PHE A 318 -17.98 25.48 -10.33
N ASN A 319 -17.98 24.14 -10.38
CA ASN A 319 -18.95 23.34 -9.64
C ASN A 319 -18.75 23.45 -8.12
N PHE A 320 -17.50 23.46 -7.66
CA PHE A 320 -17.17 23.68 -6.25
C PHE A 320 -17.78 25.00 -5.74
N PHE A 321 -17.52 26.10 -6.47
CA PHE A 321 -18.06 27.42 -6.14
C PHE A 321 -19.60 27.44 -6.12
N LEU A 322 -20.25 26.80 -7.09
CA LEU A 322 -21.72 26.72 -7.13
C LEU A 322 -22.30 25.94 -5.95
N ARG A 323 -21.67 24.84 -5.57
CA ARG A 323 -22.09 24.04 -4.42
C ARG A 323 -21.90 24.81 -3.12
N GLU A 324 -20.75 25.41 -2.91
CA GLU A 324 -20.42 26.13 -1.67
C GLU A 324 -21.28 27.39 -1.47
N LYS A 325 -21.50 28.19 -2.53
CA LYS A 325 -22.19 29.49 -2.42
C LYS A 325 -23.70 29.41 -2.59
N PHE A 326 -24.19 28.47 -3.41
CA PHE A 326 -25.59 28.42 -3.82
C PHE A 326 -26.26 27.07 -3.53
N ASN A 327 -25.54 26.10 -2.97
CA ASN A 327 -26.01 24.72 -2.75
C ASN A 327 -26.52 24.04 -4.04
N VAL A 328 -25.92 24.36 -5.19
CA VAL A 328 -26.29 23.78 -6.50
C VAL A 328 -25.20 22.82 -6.96
N ASN A 329 -25.55 21.53 -7.12
CA ASN A 329 -24.64 20.50 -7.63
C ASN A 329 -24.88 20.20 -9.11
N LEU A 330 -23.99 20.67 -9.99
CA LEU A 330 -24.00 20.38 -11.43
C LEU A 330 -23.04 19.24 -11.81
N GLY A 331 -22.36 18.62 -10.84
CA GLY A 331 -21.25 17.71 -11.12
C GLY A 331 -21.65 16.50 -11.96
N LYS A 332 -22.83 15.92 -11.75
CA LYS A 332 -23.36 14.82 -12.58
C LYS A 332 -23.50 15.19 -14.06
N LYS A 333 -23.83 16.46 -14.37
CA LYS A 333 -23.95 16.96 -15.74
C LYS A 333 -22.59 17.33 -16.33
N LEU A 334 -21.71 17.95 -15.54
CA LEU A 334 -20.39 18.41 -15.98
C LEU A 334 -19.38 17.26 -16.14
N PHE A 335 -19.49 16.23 -15.29
CA PHE A 335 -18.58 15.09 -15.21
C PHE A 335 -19.29 13.77 -15.52
N GLY A 336 -20.21 13.78 -16.49
CA GLY A 336 -21.04 12.62 -16.86
C GLY A 336 -20.25 11.32 -17.01
N LYS A 337 -19.11 11.34 -17.73
CA LYS A 337 -18.22 10.16 -17.88
C LYS A 337 -17.67 9.61 -16.56
N VAL A 338 -17.38 10.47 -15.60
CA VAL A 338 -16.92 10.04 -14.26
C VAL A 338 -18.07 9.35 -13.54
N HIS A 339 -19.25 9.95 -13.55
CA HIS A 339 -20.45 9.38 -12.92
C HIS A 339 -20.89 8.08 -13.59
N GLU A 340 -20.83 7.98 -14.92
CA GLU A 340 -21.09 6.76 -15.70
C GLU A 340 -20.15 5.61 -15.30
N GLY A 341 -18.88 5.91 -14.98
CA GLY A 341 -17.95 4.91 -14.44
C GLY A 341 -18.35 4.33 -13.08
N PHE A 342 -19.25 5.00 -12.35
CA PHE A 342 -19.90 4.52 -11.12
C PHE A 342 -21.39 4.15 -11.35
N GLY A 343 -21.79 3.84 -12.59
CA GLY A 343 -23.16 3.44 -12.92
C GLY A 343 -24.16 4.59 -12.98
N GLY A 344 -23.72 5.83 -12.78
CA GLY A 344 -24.52 7.04 -12.91
C GLY A 344 -25.58 7.25 -11.83
N LYS A 345 -25.73 6.36 -10.85
CA LYS A 345 -26.73 6.45 -9.77
C LYS A 345 -26.13 6.74 -8.39
N LEU A 346 -24.82 6.55 -8.24
CA LEU A 346 -24.11 6.77 -6.98
C LEU A 346 -24.27 8.22 -6.50
N ALA A 347 -24.89 8.39 -5.34
CA ALA A 347 -25.19 9.68 -4.74
C ALA A 347 -24.51 9.85 -3.36
N ILE A 348 -24.51 8.79 -2.55
CA ILE A 348 -23.98 8.80 -1.19
C ILE A 348 -22.68 7.99 -1.16
N THR A 349 -21.60 8.64 -0.77
CA THR A 349 -20.29 8.00 -0.57
C THR A 349 -19.86 8.21 0.86
N ILE A 350 -19.39 7.16 1.54
CA ILE A 350 -19.03 7.24 2.96
C ILE A 350 -17.59 6.82 3.16
N SER A 351 -16.80 7.67 3.82
CA SER A 351 -15.46 7.35 4.29
C SER A 351 -15.35 7.40 5.80
N ALA A 352 -14.83 6.31 6.40
CA ALA A 352 -14.55 6.24 7.82
C ALA A 352 -13.41 5.24 8.09
N GLY A 353 -13.01 5.14 9.36
CA GLY A 353 -12.05 4.16 9.86
C GLY A 353 -10.60 4.65 9.91
N SER A 354 -10.24 5.72 9.21
CA SER A 354 -8.98 6.45 9.33
C SER A 354 -9.13 7.88 8.82
N ARG A 355 -8.11 8.73 9.04
CA ARG A 355 -8.08 10.10 8.52
C ARG A 355 -8.18 10.11 6.99
N PHE A 356 -8.95 11.05 6.46
CA PHE A 356 -9.17 11.22 5.02
C PHE A 356 -8.48 12.50 4.52
N ASP A 357 -7.85 12.44 3.35
CA ASP A 357 -7.13 13.57 2.76
C ASP A 357 -8.12 14.67 2.33
N GLU A 358 -7.91 15.87 2.88
CA GLU A 358 -8.79 17.01 2.65
C GLU A 358 -8.85 17.40 1.17
N LYS A 359 -7.72 17.35 0.45
CA LYS A 359 -7.69 17.72 -0.97
C LYS A 359 -8.49 16.72 -1.80
N ILE A 360 -8.37 15.42 -1.52
CA ILE A 360 -9.16 14.38 -2.20
C ILE A 360 -10.65 14.55 -1.88
N ALA A 361 -11.01 14.87 -0.63
CA ALA A 361 -12.39 15.20 -0.27
C ALA A 361 -12.92 16.41 -1.06
N ARG A 362 -12.13 17.49 -1.20
CA ARG A 362 -12.48 18.66 -2.01
C ARG A 362 -12.68 18.29 -3.47
N ASP A 363 -11.82 17.45 -4.02
CA ASP A 363 -11.90 16.99 -5.41
C ASP A 363 -13.19 16.18 -5.65
N TYR A 364 -13.56 15.26 -4.76
CA TYR A 364 -14.84 14.52 -4.83
C TYR A 364 -16.06 15.43 -4.72
N TYR A 365 -16.02 16.39 -3.80
CA TYR A 365 -17.07 17.40 -3.67
C TYR A 365 -17.19 18.23 -4.95
N ALA A 366 -16.07 18.65 -5.56
CA ALA A 366 -16.05 19.37 -6.82
C ALA A 366 -16.56 18.52 -8.00
N LEU A 367 -16.31 17.20 -8.02
CA LEU A 367 -16.85 16.25 -9.00
C LEU A 367 -18.36 16.03 -8.87
N GLY A 368 -18.96 16.50 -7.77
CA GLY A 368 -20.39 16.40 -7.50
C GLY A 368 -20.82 15.16 -6.74
N PHE A 369 -19.89 14.43 -6.11
CA PHE A 369 -20.23 13.39 -5.14
C PHE A 369 -20.48 14.02 -3.76
N THR A 370 -21.34 13.39 -2.95
CA THR A 370 -21.48 13.73 -1.53
C THR A 370 -20.67 12.72 -0.73
N MET A 371 -19.48 13.14 -0.28
CA MET A 371 -18.61 12.37 0.59
C MET A 371 -18.96 12.67 2.05
N ILE A 372 -19.54 11.69 2.72
CA ILE A 372 -19.80 11.70 4.15
C ILE A 372 -18.57 11.14 4.85
N GLN A 373 -17.96 11.93 5.72
CA GLN A 373 -16.85 11.52 6.57
C GLN A 373 -17.36 11.29 7.99
N GLY A 374 -17.13 10.10 8.53
CA GLY A 374 -17.56 9.71 9.88
C GLY A 374 -16.39 9.31 10.78
N TYR A 375 -16.50 9.63 12.06
CA TYR A 375 -15.55 9.21 13.09
C TYR A 375 -16.25 8.43 14.20
N GLY A 376 -15.58 7.39 14.68
CA GLY A 376 -16.17 6.40 15.53
C GLY A 376 -15.22 5.26 15.88
N LEU A 377 -15.53 4.56 16.96
CA LEU A 377 -14.82 3.38 17.46
C LEU A 377 -15.80 2.22 17.66
N THR A 378 -15.28 1.01 17.81
CA THR A 378 -16.12 -0.13 18.19
C THR A 378 -16.77 0.12 19.55
N GLU A 379 -16.04 0.71 20.50
CA GLU A 379 -16.52 1.10 21.84
C GLU A 379 -17.66 2.14 21.81
N THR A 380 -17.84 2.81 20.68
CA THR A 380 -18.94 3.76 20.46
C THR A 380 -20.03 3.22 19.55
N CYS A 381 -20.03 1.90 19.31
CA CYS A 381 -20.96 1.22 18.42
C CYS A 381 -20.85 1.67 16.94
N GLY A 382 -19.77 2.35 16.54
CA GLY A 382 -19.69 2.98 15.23
C GLY A 382 -19.49 4.49 15.32
N ALA A 383 -20.17 5.23 14.46
CA ALA A 383 -20.01 6.66 14.23
C ALA A 383 -20.62 7.52 15.35
N VAL A 384 -19.81 8.40 15.94
CA VAL A 384 -20.24 9.39 16.93
C VAL A 384 -20.24 10.81 16.40
N THR A 385 -19.46 11.07 15.35
CA THR A 385 -19.53 12.32 14.58
C THR A 385 -19.59 11.99 13.10
N SER A 386 -20.26 12.85 12.35
CA SER A 386 -20.31 12.74 10.90
C SER A 386 -20.56 14.10 10.26
N THR A 387 -19.95 14.32 9.09
CA THR A 387 -20.46 15.34 8.16
C THR A 387 -21.86 14.96 7.72
N ARG A 388 -22.70 15.93 7.37
CA ARG A 388 -24.09 15.66 6.93
C ARG A 388 -24.18 15.65 5.41
N PHE A 389 -25.18 14.94 4.90
CA PHE A 389 -25.46 14.90 3.47
C PHE A 389 -25.66 16.31 2.88
N GLU A 390 -26.32 17.21 3.61
CA GLU A 390 -26.61 18.59 3.20
C GLU A 390 -25.42 19.53 3.37
N ASN A 391 -24.53 19.24 4.32
CA ASN A 391 -23.39 20.10 4.65
C ASN A 391 -22.17 19.26 5.03
N SER A 392 -21.21 19.16 4.10
CA SER A 392 -19.95 18.45 4.31
C SER A 392 -18.82 19.46 4.43
N SER A 393 -18.42 19.73 5.68
CA SER A 393 -17.26 20.55 6.01
C SER A 393 -15.99 19.77 5.67
N VAL A 394 -15.30 20.20 4.61
CA VAL A 394 -14.22 19.42 4.02
C VAL A 394 -13.02 19.33 4.97
N GLY A 395 -12.51 18.13 5.19
CA GLY A 395 -11.39 17.85 6.11
C GLY A 395 -11.81 17.60 7.57
N SER A 396 -13.06 17.89 7.93
CA SER A 396 -13.63 17.53 9.24
C SER A 396 -14.24 16.12 9.22
N VAL A 397 -14.44 15.56 10.41
CA VAL A 397 -15.32 14.40 10.64
C VAL A 397 -16.73 14.84 11.12
N GLY A 398 -17.06 16.11 10.85
CA GLY A 398 -18.32 16.77 11.15
C GLY A 398 -18.63 16.92 12.63
N THR A 399 -19.91 17.15 12.92
CA THR A 399 -20.41 17.35 14.29
C THR A 399 -20.95 16.06 14.89
N ALA A 400 -21.25 16.06 16.19
CA ALA A 400 -21.87 14.94 16.87
C ALA A 400 -23.17 14.49 16.17
N VAL A 401 -23.36 13.17 16.09
CA VAL A 401 -24.64 12.56 15.69
C VAL A 401 -25.65 12.67 16.83
N ASN A 402 -26.93 12.47 16.54
CA ASN A 402 -27.95 12.44 17.57
C ASN A 402 -27.60 11.45 18.69
N TYR A 403 -27.88 11.85 19.94
CA TYR A 403 -27.59 11.09 21.16
C TYR A 403 -26.10 10.92 21.51
N ALA A 404 -25.20 11.58 20.78
CA ALA A 404 -23.79 11.72 21.13
C ALA A 404 -23.49 13.16 21.60
N GLU A 405 -22.62 13.26 22.58
CA GLU A 405 -22.00 14.48 23.05
C GLU A 405 -20.49 14.30 22.95
N ILE A 406 -19.81 15.34 22.45
CA ILE A 406 -18.37 15.36 22.26
C ILE A 406 -17.81 16.57 23.01
N LYS A 407 -16.72 16.36 23.75
CA LYS A 407 -15.89 17.43 24.29
C LYS A 407 -14.42 17.09 24.13
N LEU A 408 -13.56 18.11 24.19
CA LEU A 408 -12.12 17.89 24.28
C LEU A 408 -11.71 17.85 25.74
N GLY A 409 -10.76 16.97 26.06
CA GLY A 409 -10.03 16.96 27.33
C GLY A 409 -9.09 18.15 27.46
N GLU A 410 -8.07 18.03 28.29
CA GLU A 410 -7.04 19.07 28.42
C GLU A 410 -6.36 19.32 27.07
N LEU A 411 -6.26 20.60 26.70
CA LEU A 411 -5.63 21.00 25.45
C LEU A 411 -4.11 21.04 25.61
N ASN A 412 -3.41 20.55 24.60
CA ASN A 412 -1.97 20.72 24.47
C ASN A 412 -1.61 22.11 23.93
N ASP A 413 -0.31 22.41 23.85
CA ASP A 413 0.22 23.69 23.35
C ASP A 413 -0.22 24.04 21.92
N GLU A 414 -0.66 23.04 21.15
CA GLU A 414 -1.15 23.19 19.78
C GLU A 414 -2.68 23.33 19.70
N GLY A 415 -3.37 23.40 20.84
CA GLY A 415 -4.82 23.56 20.94
C GLY A 415 -5.62 22.29 20.63
N ALA A 416 -4.99 21.11 20.66
CA ALA A 416 -5.67 19.81 20.52
C ALA A 416 -5.84 19.12 21.87
N GLY A 417 -6.96 18.44 22.08
CA GLY A 417 -7.23 17.65 23.28
C GLY A 417 -7.71 16.25 22.94
N GLU A 418 -7.69 15.35 23.92
CA GLU A 418 -8.28 14.01 23.76
C GLU A 418 -9.80 14.13 23.51
N VAL A 419 -10.32 13.38 22.54
CA VAL A 419 -11.74 13.38 22.22
C VAL A 419 -12.47 12.53 23.27
N LEU A 420 -13.26 13.20 24.10
CA LEU A 420 -14.08 12.58 25.12
C LEU A 420 -15.51 12.46 24.60
N ILE A 421 -16.08 11.26 24.75
CA ILE A 421 -17.36 10.90 24.13
C ILE A 421 -18.35 10.46 25.20
N LYS A 422 -19.58 10.94 25.13
CA LYS A 422 -20.68 10.47 25.97
C LYS A 422 -21.92 10.32 25.11
N GLY A 423 -22.66 9.23 25.28
CA GLY A 423 -23.85 9.01 24.48
C GLY A 423 -24.47 7.65 24.69
N LYS A 424 -25.64 7.42 24.10
CA LYS A 424 -26.38 6.17 24.26
C LYS A 424 -25.80 5.01 23.45
N MET A 425 -24.98 5.30 22.44
CA MET A 425 -24.25 4.33 21.63
C MET A 425 -22.95 3.85 22.28
N VAL A 426 -22.45 4.56 23.30
CA VAL A 426 -21.21 4.19 24.00
C VAL A 426 -21.43 2.90 24.80
N PHE A 427 -20.51 1.95 24.65
CA PHE A 427 -20.50 0.70 25.42
C PHE A 427 -20.43 0.96 26.94
N SER A 428 -20.73 -0.04 27.75
CA SER A 428 -20.65 0.09 29.22
C SER A 428 -19.31 -0.36 29.81
N GLY A 429 -18.44 -0.96 29.01
CA GLY A 429 -17.15 -1.51 29.45
C GLY A 429 -16.73 -2.72 28.63
N TYR A 430 -15.48 -3.16 28.82
CA TYR A 430 -14.93 -4.33 28.14
C TYR A 430 -15.39 -5.64 28.77
N TYR A 431 -15.65 -6.63 27.93
CA TYR A 431 -16.11 -7.95 28.37
C TYR A 431 -15.04 -8.66 29.20
N LYS A 432 -15.41 -9.08 30.43
CA LYS A 432 -14.52 -9.77 31.39
C LYS A 432 -13.21 -9.02 31.68
N ASN A 433 -13.19 -7.69 31.55
CA ASN A 433 -11.98 -6.90 31.76
C ASN A 433 -12.27 -5.59 32.56
N PRO A 434 -12.39 -5.67 33.90
CA PRO A 434 -12.72 -4.54 34.74
C PRO A 434 -11.63 -3.47 34.76
N GLU A 435 -10.35 -3.86 34.72
CA GLU A 435 -9.21 -2.92 34.69
C GLU A 435 -9.22 -2.04 33.44
N ALA A 436 -9.38 -2.65 32.25
CA ALA A 436 -9.49 -1.89 31.01
C ALA A 436 -10.76 -1.03 30.98
N THR A 437 -11.84 -1.47 31.62
CA THR A 437 -13.10 -0.73 31.72
C THR A 437 -12.93 0.52 32.56
N GLU A 438 -12.35 0.41 33.75
CA GLU A 438 -12.11 1.56 34.63
C GLU A 438 -11.18 2.58 33.97
N GLY A 439 -10.14 2.12 33.27
CA GLY A 439 -9.24 3.00 32.53
C GLY A 439 -9.87 3.72 31.32
N ALA A 440 -10.93 3.16 30.74
CA ALA A 440 -11.60 3.68 29.54
C ALA A 440 -12.50 4.89 29.80
N PHE A 441 -12.91 5.12 31.05
CA PHE A 441 -13.80 6.23 31.40
C PHE A 441 -13.10 7.26 32.30
N THR A 442 -13.58 8.50 32.23
CA THR A 442 -13.28 9.54 33.21
C THR A 442 -14.18 9.37 34.45
N THR A 443 -13.81 10.01 35.56
CA THR A 443 -14.60 9.97 36.80
C THR A 443 -16.00 10.59 36.65
N ASP A 444 -16.22 11.48 35.69
CA ASP A 444 -17.51 12.08 35.32
C ASP A 444 -18.26 11.31 34.21
N GLY A 445 -17.77 10.13 33.83
CA GLY A 445 -18.47 9.17 32.95
C GLY A 445 -18.36 9.45 31.46
N TRP A 446 -17.28 10.07 31.00
CA TRP A 446 -16.95 10.21 29.58
C TRP A 446 -16.01 9.11 29.13
N PHE A 447 -16.28 8.52 27.96
CA PHE A 447 -15.38 7.58 27.33
C PHE A 447 -14.18 8.31 26.73
N LYS A 448 -12.98 7.80 27.01
CA LYS A 448 -11.71 8.28 26.48
C LYS A 448 -11.39 7.56 25.19
N SER A 449 -11.47 8.25 24.06
CA SER A 449 -11.23 7.61 22.76
C SER A 449 -9.76 7.26 22.53
N GLY A 450 -8.83 7.95 23.21
CA GLY A 450 -7.40 7.90 22.91
C GLY A 450 -7.00 8.68 21.65
N ASP A 451 -7.95 9.23 20.89
CA ASP A 451 -7.71 10.06 19.72
C ASP A 451 -7.67 11.55 20.11
N LEU A 452 -6.81 12.32 19.45
CA LEU A 452 -6.68 13.77 19.63
C LEU A 452 -7.47 14.50 18.55
N GLY A 453 -8.18 15.56 18.96
CA GLY A 453 -8.98 16.36 18.05
C GLY A 453 -9.00 17.85 18.38
N LYS A 454 -9.52 18.62 17.42
CA LYS A 454 -9.83 20.05 17.53
C LYS A 454 -11.29 20.26 17.13
N ILE A 455 -11.98 21.16 17.81
CA ILE A 455 -13.37 21.53 17.48
C ILE A 455 -13.34 23.00 17.06
N ASP A 456 -13.93 23.32 15.90
CA ASP A 456 -14.01 24.69 15.40
C ASP A 456 -15.23 25.46 15.97
N GLU A 457 -15.40 26.71 15.56
CA GLU A 457 -16.52 27.56 16.00
C GLU A 457 -17.90 27.05 15.54
N ASN A 458 -17.94 26.20 14.50
CA ASN A 458 -19.17 25.59 13.97
C ASN A 458 -19.49 24.26 14.67
N GLY A 459 -18.61 23.77 15.54
CA GLY A 459 -18.75 22.48 16.23
C GLY A 459 -18.24 21.29 15.41
N ASP A 460 -17.55 21.52 14.29
CA ASP A 460 -16.95 20.46 13.49
C ASP A 460 -15.70 19.92 14.18
N LEU A 461 -15.64 18.60 14.33
CA LEU A 461 -14.50 17.89 14.90
C LEU A 461 -13.47 17.59 13.79
N PHE A 462 -12.20 17.86 14.07
CA PHE A 462 -11.05 17.51 13.25
C PHE A 462 -10.14 16.58 14.04
N ILE A 463 -9.94 15.36 13.55
CA ILE A 463 -9.01 14.40 14.15
C ILE A 463 -7.58 14.76 13.71
N VAL A 464 -6.70 14.98 14.68
CA VAL A 464 -5.30 15.38 14.45
C VAL A 464 -4.30 14.27 14.73
N GLY A 465 -4.71 13.19 15.39
CA GLY A 465 -3.87 12.02 15.62
C GLY A 465 -4.33 11.16 16.78
N ARG A 466 -3.44 10.31 17.30
CA ARG A 466 -3.67 9.47 18.48
C ARG A 466 -2.73 9.81 19.61
N SER A 467 -3.26 9.97 20.81
CA SER A 467 -2.48 10.30 22.02
C SER A 467 -1.35 9.31 22.32
N LYS A 468 -1.54 8.03 21.99
CA LYS A 468 -0.57 6.94 22.25
C LYS A 468 0.40 6.66 21.10
N ASP A 469 0.09 7.14 19.89
CA ASP A 469 0.91 6.92 18.68
C ASP A 469 1.68 8.19 18.29
N VAL A 470 1.66 9.24 19.13
CA VAL A 470 2.47 10.43 18.93
C VAL A 470 3.94 10.08 19.18
N ILE A 471 4.78 10.30 18.17
CA ILE A 471 6.23 10.27 18.34
C ILE A 471 6.64 11.63 18.92
N VAL A 472 7.25 11.63 20.09
CA VAL A 472 7.72 12.85 20.75
C VAL A 472 9.20 13.01 20.48
N LEU A 473 9.55 14.03 19.70
CA LEU A 473 10.95 14.31 19.37
C LEU A 473 11.71 14.95 20.55
N PRO A 474 13.05 14.88 20.58
CA PRO A 474 13.87 15.45 21.66
C PRO A 474 13.69 16.95 21.87
N ASN A 475 13.23 17.66 20.83
CA ASN A 475 12.92 19.09 20.88
C ASN A 475 11.52 19.38 21.46
N GLY A 476 10.81 18.37 21.96
CA GLY A 476 9.46 18.47 22.51
C GLY A 476 8.35 18.58 21.46
N LYS A 477 8.66 18.40 20.18
CA LYS A 477 7.64 18.43 19.10
C LYS A 477 6.98 17.07 18.94
N ASN A 478 5.67 17.12 18.80
CA ASN A 478 4.83 15.96 18.54
C ASN A 478 4.78 15.68 17.04
N ILE A 479 4.97 14.43 16.67
CA ILE A 479 4.84 13.92 15.32
C ILE A 479 3.70 12.91 15.28
N HIS A 480 2.78 13.13 14.36
CA HIS A 480 1.71 12.18 14.04
C HIS A 480 2.15 11.35 12.83
N PRO A 481 2.49 10.07 12.99
CA PRO A 481 3.01 9.23 11.91
C PRO A 481 2.08 9.18 10.70
N GLU A 482 0.78 9.12 10.93
CA GLU A 482 -0.25 9.04 9.88
C GLU A 482 -0.25 10.25 8.94
N ASP A 483 0.06 11.44 9.45
CA ASP A 483 0.12 12.65 8.64
C ASP A 483 1.31 12.61 7.68
N LEU A 484 2.44 12.08 8.17
CA LEU A 484 3.62 11.84 7.37
C LEU A 484 3.38 10.73 6.36
N GLU A 485 2.73 9.62 6.75
CA GLU A 485 2.36 8.53 5.85
C GLU A 485 1.48 9.03 4.70
N VAL A 486 0.43 9.82 4.98
CA VAL A 486 -0.43 10.42 3.94
C VAL A 486 0.37 11.37 3.04
N HIS A 487 1.28 12.14 3.61
CA HIS A 487 2.13 13.05 2.83
C HIS A 487 3.09 12.32 1.91
N TYR A 488 3.80 11.31 2.42
CA TYR A 488 4.77 10.54 1.66
C TYR A 488 4.10 9.56 0.69
N ALA A 489 2.86 9.10 0.95
CA ALA A 489 2.07 8.28 0.03
C ALA A 489 1.63 9.01 -1.27
N LYS A 490 2.03 10.29 -1.46
CA LYS A 490 1.79 11.03 -2.70
C LYS A 490 2.66 10.52 -3.86
N THR A 491 3.77 9.85 -3.60
CA THR A 491 4.60 9.28 -4.68
C THR A 491 3.95 8.01 -5.25
N PRO A 492 3.91 7.84 -6.58
CA PRO A 492 3.48 6.60 -7.20
C PRO A 492 4.53 5.48 -7.11
N MET A 493 5.75 5.75 -6.64
CA MET A 493 6.82 4.73 -6.51
C MET A 493 6.65 3.83 -5.28
N VAL A 494 5.80 4.21 -4.34
CA VAL A 494 5.61 3.51 -3.06
C VAL A 494 4.17 3.03 -2.96
N GLU A 495 3.98 1.72 -2.88
CA GLU A 495 2.66 1.10 -2.68
C GLU A 495 2.20 1.26 -1.23
N GLU A 496 3.10 1.06 -0.27
CA GLU A 496 2.80 1.14 1.15
C GLU A 496 3.91 1.86 1.92
N ILE A 497 3.57 2.70 2.90
CA ILE A 497 4.53 3.37 3.76
C ILE A 497 4.06 3.36 5.22
N CYS A 498 5.01 3.17 6.15
CA CYS A 498 4.80 3.24 7.59
C CYS A 498 5.86 4.14 8.22
N ILE A 499 5.44 5.06 9.08
CA ILE A 499 6.34 5.97 9.79
C ILE A 499 6.45 5.52 11.24
N LEU A 500 7.69 5.38 11.73
CA LEU A 500 7.97 4.94 13.10
C LEU A 500 8.92 5.89 13.82
N GLY A 501 8.75 5.99 15.13
CA GLY A 501 9.74 6.54 16.05
C GLY A 501 10.63 5.40 16.51
N VAL A 502 11.94 5.54 16.36
CA VAL A 502 12.93 4.61 16.90
C VAL A 502 13.89 5.35 17.80
N LYS A 503 14.42 4.66 18.81
CA LYS A 503 15.39 5.27 19.72
C LYS A 503 16.61 5.77 18.95
N ASP A 504 16.97 7.02 19.18
CA ASP A 504 18.18 7.63 18.66
C ASP A 504 19.34 7.36 19.63
N GLU A 505 20.13 6.33 19.34
CA GLU A 505 21.29 5.95 20.15
C GLU A 505 22.40 7.01 20.14
N ASN A 506 22.40 7.92 19.16
CA ASN A 506 23.40 8.99 19.03
C ASN A 506 23.02 10.27 19.77
N SER A 507 21.80 10.34 20.34
CA SER A 507 21.35 11.51 21.09
C SER A 507 21.83 11.47 22.53
N ALA A 508 22.34 12.61 23.02
CA ALA A 508 22.71 12.80 24.42
C ALA A 508 21.50 12.78 25.38
N MET A 509 20.27 12.79 24.85
CA MET A 509 19.02 12.78 25.60
C MET A 509 18.47 11.35 25.69
N ALA A 510 18.40 10.80 26.91
CA ALA A 510 17.85 9.47 27.14
C ALA A 510 16.38 9.38 26.66
N GLY A 511 16.10 8.46 25.75
CA GLY A 511 14.75 8.24 25.21
C GLY A 511 14.39 9.10 23.99
N ALA A 512 15.36 9.81 23.40
CA ALA A 512 15.17 10.50 22.13
C ALA A 512 14.70 9.53 21.04
N GLU A 513 13.64 9.89 20.29
CA GLU A 513 13.21 9.16 19.11
C GLU A 513 13.57 9.93 17.84
N LYS A 514 14.05 9.20 16.83
CA LYS A 514 14.22 9.66 15.44
C LYS A 514 13.17 9.02 14.54
N LEU A 515 12.82 9.70 13.46
CA LEU A 515 11.83 9.23 12.49
C LEU A 515 12.47 8.32 11.45
N ILE A 516 11.84 7.18 11.20
CA ILE A 516 12.16 6.29 10.08
C ILE A 516 10.92 6.03 9.22
N ALA A 517 11.09 5.82 7.93
CA ALA A 517 10.04 5.35 7.02
C ALA A 517 10.35 3.94 6.53
N ILE A 518 9.37 3.05 6.61
CA ILE A 518 9.40 1.74 5.97
C ILE A 518 8.54 1.82 4.72
N ALA A 519 9.14 1.67 3.55
CA ALA A 519 8.48 1.78 2.24
C ALA A 519 8.47 0.43 1.50
N VAL A 520 7.32 0.10 0.92
CA VAL A 520 7.12 -1.02 -0.01
C VAL A 520 7.01 -0.43 -1.42
N PRO A 521 7.93 -0.76 -2.35
CA PRO A 521 7.89 -0.28 -3.72
C PRO A 521 6.64 -0.72 -4.49
N ASP A 522 6.10 0.16 -5.34
CA ASP A 522 5.18 -0.25 -6.41
C ASP A 522 6.00 -0.78 -7.60
N PHE A 523 6.24 -2.09 -7.60
CA PHE A 523 7.04 -2.74 -8.65
C PHE A 523 6.41 -2.61 -10.04
N ALA A 524 5.08 -2.48 -10.15
CA ALA A 524 4.42 -2.31 -11.44
C ALA A 524 4.71 -0.92 -12.01
N TYR A 525 4.64 0.12 -11.15
CA TYR A 525 5.00 1.48 -11.53
C TYR A 525 6.49 1.60 -11.91
N LEU A 526 7.39 0.99 -11.12
CA LEU A 526 8.83 1.04 -11.38
C LEU A 526 9.17 0.42 -12.74
N LYS A 527 8.61 -0.75 -13.06
CA LYS A 527 8.78 -1.41 -14.36
C LYS A 527 8.21 -0.58 -15.52
N GLN A 528 7.03 0.00 -15.35
CA GLN A 528 6.41 0.83 -16.38
C GLN A 528 7.27 2.05 -16.75
N ASN A 529 8.05 2.56 -15.80
CA ASN A 529 8.89 3.73 -15.98
C ASN A 529 10.39 3.40 -16.17
N ASN A 530 10.74 2.12 -16.37
CA ASN A 530 12.12 1.63 -16.52
C ASN A 530 13.05 2.07 -15.37
N ILE A 531 12.53 2.15 -14.15
CA ILE A 531 13.31 2.52 -12.96
C ILE A 531 13.93 1.25 -12.39
N ALA A 532 15.22 1.07 -12.67
CA ALA A 532 15.97 -0.08 -12.20
C ALA A 532 16.42 0.10 -10.73
N ASN A 533 17.02 1.26 -10.41
CA ASN A 533 17.53 1.60 -9.07
C ASN A 533 16.40 2.00 -8.11
N SER A 534 15.64 1.00 -7.67
CA SER A 534 14.37 1.15 -6.98
C SER A 534 14.55 1.79 -5.60
N ARG A 535 15.60 1.35 -4.88
CA ARG A 535 15.89 1.83 -3.51
C ARG A 535 16.22 3.32 -3.50
N GLU A 536 17.15 3.75 -4.36
CA GLU A 536 17.58 5.15 -4.40
C GLU A 536 16.54 6.05 -5.04
N ALA A 537 15.81 5.59 -6.06
CA ALA A 537 14.71 6.37 -6.64
C ALA A 537 13.63 6.69 -5.59
N ILE A 538 13.24 5.69 -4.79
CA ILE A 538 12.30 5.88 -3.69
C ILE A 538 12.88 6.84 -2.64
N ARG A 539 14.13 6.64 -2.23
CA ARG A 539 14.80 7.52 -1.26
C ARG A 539 14.79 8.97 -1.72
N HIS A 540 15.23 9.24 -2.94
CA HIS A 540 15.27 10.58 -3.52
C HIS A 540 13.88 11.23 -3.59
N GLU A 541 12.87 10.46 -3.96
CA GLU A 541 11.50 10.96 -4.05
C GLU A 541 10.93 11.27 -2.66
N LEU A 542 11.19 10.43 -1.66
CA LEU A 542 10.81 10.70 -0.28
C LEU A 542 11.55 11.93 0.29
N ASP A 543 12.86 12.07 0.03
CA ASP A 543 13.62 13.27 0.41
C ASP A 543 13.03 14.54 -0.22
N SER A 544 12.69 14.47 -1.52
CA SER A 544 12.05 15.55 -2.27
C SER A 544 10.72 15.97 -1.65
N LEU A 545 9.84 15.01 -1.35
CA LEU A 545 8.57 15.26 -0.65
C LEU A 545 8.80 15.85 0.74
N GLY A 546 9.83 15.40 1.45
CA GLY A 546 10.21 15.88 2.78
C GLY A 546 10.61 17.36 2.80
N ARG A 547 11.11 17.93 1.70
CA ARG A 547 11.50 19.36 1.64
C ARG A 547 10.33 20.31 1.89
N SER A 548 9.12 19.90 1.56
CA SER A 548 7.89 20.67 1.81
C SER A 548 7.42 20.65 3.27
N LEU A 549 8.00 19.77 4.10
CA LEU A 549 7.70 19.66 5.52
C LEU A 549 8.66 20.51 6.37
N PRO A 550 8.23 20.94 7.57
CA PRO A 550 9.11 21.49 8.60
C PRO A 550 10.26 20.53 8.90
N GLU A 551 11.44 21.06 9.22
CA GLU A 551 12.68 20.27 9.37
C GLU A 551 12.54 19.09 10.35
N TYR A 552 11.83 19.30 11.45
CA TYR A 552 11.61 18.28 12.48
C TYR A 552 10.66 17.15 12.04
N GLN A 553 9.85 17.35 11.00
CA GLN A 553 8.94 16.34 10.44
C GLN A 553 9.57 15.52 9.31
N ARG A 554 10.79 15.90 8.87
CA ARG A 554 11.46 15.23 7.76
C ARG A 554 12.03 13.90 8.23
N VAL A 555 11.54 12.82 7.64
CA VAL A 555 12.21 11.52 7.72
C VAL A 555 13.54 11.63 7.00
N ARG A 556 14.62 11.12 7.61
CA ARG A 556 15.96 11.06 7.00
C ARG A 556 16.45 9.62 6.78
N ASP A 557 15.72 8.69 7.39
CA ASP A 557 16.11 7.29 7.52
C ASP A 557 15.02 6.42 6.90
N TYR A 558 15.41 5.53 5.98
CA TYR A 558 14.48 4.75 5.18
C TYR A 558 14.83 3.26 5.19
N ILE A 559 13.80 2.43 5.19
CA ILE A 559 13.90 0.98 5.00
C ILE A 559 13.01 0.64 3.81
N VAL A 560 13.61 0.11 2.74
CA VAL A 560 12.86 -0.40 1.58
C VAL A 560 12.74 -1.90 1.72
N ARG A 561 11.51 -2.43 1.72
CA ARG A 561 11.23 -3.87 1.82
C ARG A 561 10.44 -4.36 0.61
N SER A 562 10.65 -5.61 0.23
CA SER A 562 9.96 -6.25 -0.91
C SER A 562 8.58 -6.80 -0.53
N GLU A 563 8.37 -7.14 0.75
CA GLU A 563 7.11 -7.69 1.24
C GLU A 563 6.09 -6.61 1.66
N PRO A 564 4.77 -6.85 1.51
CA PRO A 564 3.73 -5.96 2.02
C PRO A 564 3.84 -5.72 3.54
N LEU A 565 3.39 -4.56 4.02
CA LEU A 565 3.40 -4.28 5.45
C LEU A 565 2.41 -5.19 6.18
N PRO A 566 2.73 -5.65 7.41
CA PRO A 566 1.81 -6.46 8.20
C PRO A 566 0.55 -5.65 8.48
N ARG A 567 -0.60 -6.20 8.10
CA ARG A 567 -1.90 -5.54 8.24
C ARG A 567 -2.86 -6.34 9.14
N THR A 568 -3.80 -5.63 9.73
CA THR A 568 -5.01 -6.21 10.31
C THR A 568 -5.97 -6.63 9.20
N ALA A 569 -6.99 -7.41 9.54
CA ALA A 569 -8.14 -7.72 8.69
C ALA A 569 -8.79 -6.49 8.03
N THR A 570 -8.75 -5.36 8.75
CA THR A 570 -9.28 -4.06 8.31
C THR A 570 -8.30 -3.26 7.45
N ARG A 571 -7.22 -3.89 7.00
CA ARG A 571 -6.12 -3.30 6.24
C ARG A 571 -5.35 -2.18 6.97
N LYS A 572 -5.47 -2.06 8.29
CA LYS A 572 -4.64 -1.12 9.07
C LYS A 572 -3.24 -1.70 9.30
N ILE A 573 -2.21 -0.87 9.25
CA ILE A 573 -0.82 -1.31 9.47
C ILE A 573 -0.63 -1.70 10.94
N LYS A 574 -0.07 -2.88 11.20
CA LYS A 574 0.30 -3.35 12.55
C LYS A 574 1.63 -2.69 12.99
N ARG A 575 1.63 -1.38 13.27
CA ARG A 575 2.85 -0.60 13.59
C ARG A 575 3.68 -1.20 14.74
N PHE A 576 3.02 -1.71 15.78
CA PHE A 576 3.69 -2.35 16.92
C PHE A 576 4.48 -3.61 16.53
N GLN A 577 4.01 -4.36 15.53
CA GLN A 577 4.73 -5.52 15.01
C GLN A 577 6.02 -5.05 14.31
N LEU A 578 5.92 -4.04 13.45
CA LEU A 578 7.07 -3.44 12.77
C LEU A 578 8.08 -2.83 13.76
N GLN A 579 7.61 -2.16 14.82
CA GLN A 579 8.47 -1.65 15.89
C GLN A 579 9.23 -2.77 16.60
N LYS A 580 8.58 -3.90 16.88
CA LYS A 580 9.23 -5.08 17.46
C LYS A 580 10.27 -5.69 16.53
N GLU A 581 9.95 -5.82 15.24
CA GLU A 581 10.87 -6.34 14.22
C GLU A 581 12.14 -5.49 14.16
N ILE A 582 12.01 -4.16 14.10
CA ILE A 582 13.16 -3.24 14.08
C ILE A 582 13.92 -3.25 15.40
N ALA A 583 13.23 -3.29 16.54
CA ALA A 583 13.89 -3.36 17.85
C ALA A 583 14.67 -4.66 18.06
N ALA A 584 14.23 -5.77 17.44
CA ALA A 584 14.90 -7.07 17.54
C ALA A 584 16.10 -7.20 16.59
N ASN A 585 16.00 -6.67 15.37
CA ASN A 585 17.01 -6.87 14.32
C ASN A 585 18.03 -5.72 14.21
N GLY A 586 17.79 -4.61 14.92
CA GLY A 586 18.60 -3.39 14.82
C GLY A 586 18.20 -2.54 13.60
N TYR A 587 18.58 -1.26 13.65
CA TYR A 587 18.42 -0.33 12.54
C TYR A 587 19.73 -0.24 11.76
N ASP A 588 19.80 -0.85 10.56
CA ASP A 588 20.88 -0.58 9.61
C ASP A 588 20.28 -0.10 8.29
N SER A 589 20.51 1.17 7.99
CA SER A 589 20.17 1.85 6.73
C SER A 589 20.76 1.19 5.48
N LYS A 590 21.70 0.23 5.62
CA LYS A 590 22.37 -0.50 4.54
C LYS A 590 22.16 -2.02 4.59
N ALA A 591 21.65 -2.60 5.68
CA ALA A 591 21.36 -4.02 5.73
C ALA A 591 19.97 -4.34 5.16
N SER A 592 19.86 -5.48 4.49
CA SER A 592 18.57 -6.06 4.12
C SER A 592 17.90 -6.63 5.38
N PRO A 593 16.72 -6.13 5.81
CA PRO A 593 16.16 -6.50 7.12
C PRO A 593 15.57 -7.91 7.18
N ASP A 594 15.32 -8.55 6.04
CA ASP A 594 14.51 -9.76 5.99
C ASP A 594 15.33 -11.00 5.62
N LYS A 595 15.66 -11.82 6.63
CA LYS A 595 16.00 -13.24 6.41
C LYS A 595 14.71 -14.01 6.11
N LYS A 596 14.07 -13.70 4.97
CA LYS A 596 12.95 -14.47 4.45
C LYS A 596 13.38 -15.94 4.33
N GLN A 597 12.58 -16.86 4.86
CA GLN A 597 12.82 -18.28 4.65
C GLN A 597 12.35 -18.64 3.24
N TRP A 598 13.30 -18.98 2.38
CA TRP A 598 13.04 -19.32 0.98
C TRP A 598 12.76 -20.81 0.85
N ASN A 599 11.54 -21.15 0.44
CA ASN A 599 11.14 -22.51 0.15
C ASN A 599 11.38 -22.81 -1.33
N PHE A 600 12.24 -23.79 -1.64
CA PHE A 600 12.59 -24.14 -3.01
C PHE A 600 11.63 -25.18 -3.57
N THR A 601 10.99 -24.88 -4.71
CA THR A 601 10.29 -25.90 -5.49
C THR A 601 11.26 -26.68 -6.38
N ASP A 602 10.80 -27.83 -6.91
CA ASP A 602 11.59 -28.59 -7.89
C ASP A 602 11.91 -27.76 -9.14
N GLN A 603 10.99 -26.88 -9.55
CA GLN A 603 11.19 -25.99 -10.70
C GLN A 603 12.26 -24.92 -10.42
N ASP A 604 12.30 -24.37 -9.21
CA ASP A 604 13.31 -23.39 -8.80
C ASP A 604 14.71 -23.99 -8.83
N ASN A 605 14.84 -25.22 -8.31
CA ASN A 605 16.11 -25.93 -8.33
C ASN A 605 16.57 -26.21 -9.77
N VAL A 606 15.67 -26.63 -10.66
CA VAL A 606 16.00 -26.83 -12.08
C VAL A 606 16.46 -25.54 -12.75
N MET A 607 15.79 -24.42 -12.45
CA MET A 607 16.16 -23.10 -12.99
C MET A 607 17.56 -22.68 -12.54
N LEU A 608 17.87 -22.84 -11.25
CA LEU A 608 19.17 -22.46 -10.68
C LEU A 608 20.30 -23.41 -11.10
N GLU A 609 20.02 -24.69 -11.33
CA GLU A 609 21.00 -25.68 -11.78
C GLU A 609 21.39 -25.58 -13.26
N SER A 610 20.64 -24.79 -14.03
CA SER A 610 20.96 -24.50 -15.44
C SER A 610 22.30 -23.77 -15.58
N ASN A 611 22.93 -23.84 -16.76
CA ASN A 611 24.19 -23.12 -17.01
C ASN A 611 24.05 -21.61 -16.79
N VAL A 612 22.89 -21.06 -17.16
CA VAL A 612 22.52 -19.66 -16.91
C VAL A 612 22.39 -19.39 -15.42
N GLY A 613 21.66 -20.23 -14.68
CA GLY A 613 21.47 -20.09 -13.23
C GLY A 613 22.78 -20.14 -12.45
N LYS A 614 23.67 -21.08 -12.79
CA LYS A 614 25.02 -21.20 -12.20
C LYS A 614 25.92 -20.00 -12.51
N SER A 615 25.84 -19.49 -13.74
CA SER A 615 26.59 -18.28 -14.14
C SER A 615 26.11 -17.05 -13.37
N LEU A 616 24.79 -16.90 -13.18
CA LEU A 616 24.20 -15.82 -12.39
C LEU A 616 24.56 -15.93 -10.91
N ASP A 617 24.47 -17.12 -10.30
CA ASP A 617 24.88 -17.33 -8.90
C ASP A 617 26.35 -16.93 -8.66
N LYS A 618 27.24 -17.33 -9.58
CA LYS A 618 28.65 -16.93 -9.53
C LYS A 618 28.82 -15.41 -9.62
N ALA A 619 28.13 -14.76 -10.56
CA ALA A 619 28.22 -13.31 -10.76
C ALA A 619 27.71 -12.52 -9.55
N ILE A 620 26.60 -12.97 -8.93
CA ILE A 620 26.04 -12.36 -7.70
C ILE A 620 27.01 -12.52 -6.52
N LYS A 621 27.57 -13.71 -6.31
CA LYS A 621 28.51 -13.98 -5.21
C LYS A 621 29.85 -13.24 -5.34
N GLN A 622 30.26 -12.89 -6.55
CA GLN A 622 31.43 -12.02 -6.76
C GLN A 622 31.17 -10.57 -6.35
N ASN A 623 29.90 -10.15 -6.36
CA ASN A 623 29.46 -8.80 -6.08
C ASN A 623 28.87 -8.60 -4.67
N THR A 624 28.58 -9.68 -3.96
CA THR A 624 27.95 -9.67 -2.63
C THR A 624 28.73 -10.54 -1.65
N LYS A 625 28.90 -10.10 -0.40
CA LYS A 625 29.70 -10.83 0.61
C LYS A 625 28.88 -11.73 1.52
N ASP A 626 27.55 -11.53 1.58
CA ASP A 626 26.69 -12.11 2.61
C ASP A 626 25.61 -13.07 2.08
N VAL A 627 25.68 -13.46 0.80
CA VAL A 627 24.68 -14.33 0.14
C VAL A 627 25.23 -15.75 -0.05
N GLU A 628 24.77 -16.71 0.76
CA GLU A 628 25.15 -18.12 0.61
C GLU A 628 24.37 -18.82 -0.53
N LYS A 629 23.08 -18.51 -0.67
CA LYS A 629 22.18 -19.17 -1.63
C LYS A 629 21.19 -18.17 -2.23
N ILE A 630 21.02 -18.21 -3.55
CA ILE A 630 20.04 -17.40 -4.27
C ILE A 630 18.71 -18.16 -4.49
N HIS A 631 17.61 -17.43 -4.62
CA HIS A 631 16.27 -17.96 -4.92
C HIS A 631 15.64 -17.18 -6.09
N PRO A 632 14.86 -17.79 -7.00
CA PRO A 632 14.33 -17.11 -8.19
C PRO A 632 13.47 -15.87 -7.90
N GLU A 633 12.81 -15.82 -6.75
CA GLU A 633 12.00 -14.67 -6.32
C GLU A 633 12.79 -13.55 -5.64
N MET A 634 14.08 -13.75 -5.32
CA MET A 634 14.89 -12.71 -4.69
C MET A 634 15.03 -11.49 -5.61
N ASN A 635 14.72 -10.32 -5.08
CA ASN A 635 15.00 -9.03 -5.71
C ASN A 635 16.51 -8.74 -5.67
N LEU A 636 17.04 -8.28 -6.80
CA LEU A 636 18.46 -8.00 -6.98
C LEU A 636 18.98 -6.91 -6.02
N GLU A 637 18.20 -5.85 -5.77
CA GLU A 637 18.66 -4.71 -4.96
C GLU A 637 18.22 -4.84 -3.50
N ILE A 638 16.98 -5.25 -3.26
CA ILE A 638 16.37 -5.27 -1.93
C ILE A 638 16.82 -6.50 -1.14
N ASP A 639 16.71 -7.69 -1.73
CA ASP A 639 16.99 -8.95 -1.03
C ASP A 639 18.47 -9.34 -1.13
N LEU A 640 19.10 -9.10 -2.29
CA LEU A 640 20.51 -9.43 -2.53
C LEU A 640 21.47 -8.27 -2.25
N GLY A 641 20.97 -7.06 -2.05
CA GLY A 641 21.80 -5.89 -1.72
C GLY A 641 22.70 -5.42 -2.85
N LEU A 642 22.40 -5.77 -4.11
CA LEU A 642 23.16 -5.27 -5.25
C LEU A 642 22.86 -3.79 -5.44
N ASP A 643 23.88 -2.94 -5.38
CA ASP A 643 23.76 -1.58 -5.89
C ASP A 643 23.68 -1.57 -7.42
N SER A 644 23.41 -0.42 -8.02
CA SER A 644 23.26 -0.32 -9.49
C SER A 644 24.50 -0.75 -10.25
N LEU A 645 25.70 -0.55 -9.70
CA LEU A 645 26.94 -0.95 -10.35
C LEU A 645 27.14 -2.45 -10.28
N SER A 646 27.01 -3.05 -9.08
CA SER A 646 27.10 -4.49 -8.88
C SER A 646 26.04 -5.24 -9.69
N ARG A 647 24.84 -4.68 -9.81
CA ARG A 647 23.82 -5.19 -10.72
C ARG A 647 24.29 -5.11 -12.18
N ALA A 648 24.81 -3.98 -12.63
CA ALA A 648 25.32 -3.84 -13.99
C ALA A 648 26.52 -4.77 -14.28
N GLU A 649 27.39 -5.02 -13.29
CA GLU A 649 28.48 -6.01 -13.35
C GLU A 649 27.95 -7.44 -13.48
N VAL A 650 26.85 -7.78 -12.78
CA VAL A 650 26.17 -9.07 -12.93
C VAL A 650 25.64 -9.26 -14.36
N PHE A 651 24.98 -8.26 -14.93
CA PHE A 651 24.51 -8.32 -16.32
C PHE A 651 25.68 -8.40 -17.30
N ALA A 652 26.74 -7.61 -17.10
CA ALA A 652 27.96 -7.64 -17.92
C ALA A 652 28.63 -9.03 -17.92
N ALA A 653 28.68 -9.70 -16.77
CA ALA A 653 29.20 -11.06 -16.67
C ALA A 653 28.37 -12.05 -17.51
N LEU A 654 27.04 -11.92 -17.51
CA LEU A 654 26.18 -12.77 -18.35
C LEU A 654 26.36 -12.47 -19.85
N GLU A 655 26.47 -11.19 -20.22
CA GLU A 655 26.74 -10.80 -21.60
C GLU A 655 28.06 -11.38 -22.12
N GLN A 656 29.13 -11.35 -21.31
CA GLN A 656 30.41 -11.97 -21.65
C GLN A 656 30.31 -13.50 -21.69
N ASN A 657 29.73 -14.13 -20.67
CA ASN A 657 29.67 -15.59 -20.53
C ASN A 657 28.88 -16.24 -21.67
N PHE A 658 27.86 -15.57 -22.21
CA PHE A 658 26.99 -16.12 -23.26
C PHE A 658 27.14 -15.42 -24.61
N ASN A 659 28.02 -14.42 -24.73
CA ASN A 659 28.23 -13.61 -25.93
C ASN A 659 26.91 -13.01 -26.47
N ILE A 660 26.16 -12.36 -25.58
CA ILE A 660 24.88 -11.69 -25.86
C ILE A 660 24.98 -10.19 -25.55
N GLU A 661 24.02 -9.40 -26.03
CA GLU A 661 23.86 -7.99 -25.69
C GLU A 661 22.41 -7.74 -25.27
N PHE A 662 22.19 -7.34 -24.03
CA PHE A 662 20.84 -7.09 -23.53
C PHE A 662 20.29 -5.76 -24.04
N ASP A 663 18.99 -5.76 -24.33
CA ASP A 663 18.24 -4.52 -24.49
C ASP A 663 18.17 -3.78 -23.15
N SER A 664 18.38 -2.45 -23.17
CA SER A 664 18.47 -1.65 -21.95
C SER A 664 17.19 -1.67 -21.13
N ASP A 665 16.03 -1.64 -21.79
CA ASP A 665 14.73 -1.58 -21.11
C ASP A 665 14.38 -2.95 -20.54
N LYS A 666 14.67 -4.04 -21.28
CA LYS A 666 14.50 -5.40 -20.77
C LYS A 666 15.40 -5.69 -19.56
N ALA A 667 16.67 -5.28 -19.62
CA ALA A 667 17.61 -5.45 -18.51
C ALA A 667 17.17 -4.63 -17.28
N ALA A 668 16.74 -3.38 -17.47
CA ALA A 668 16.24 -2.53 -16.38
C ALA A 668 15.02 -3.16 -15.68
N ASN A 669 14.13 -3.80 -16.43
CA ASN A 669 12.88 -4.38 -15.92
C ASN A 669 13.03 -5.78 -15.29
N ALA A 670 14.17 -6.43 -15.45
CA ALA A 670 14.50 -7.67 -14.75
C ALA A 670 14.99 -7.33 -13.32
N LEU A 671 14.07 -7.46 -12.36
CA LEU A 671 14.27 -7.08 -10.95
C LEU A 671 14.55 -8.28 -10.05
N THR A 672 14.19 -9.50 -10.46
CA THR A 672 14.42 -10.72 -9.68
C THR A 672 15.40 -11.70 -10.36
N VAL A 673 16.02 -12.58 -9.57
CA VAL A 673 16.90 -13.65 -10.06
C VAL A 673 16.26 -14.46 -11.19
N GLY A 674 15.00 -14.88 -11.00
CA GLY A 674 14.28 -15.68 -11.99
C GLY A 674 13.97 -14.90 -13.27
N GLU A 675 13.74 -13.60 -13.18
CA GLU A 675 13.57 -12.72 -14.35
C GLU A 675 14.88 -12.59 -15.15
N VAL A 676 16.03 -12.43 -14.48
CA VAL A 676 17.34 -12.40 -15.15
C VAL A 676 17.62 -13.72 -15.86
N ILE A 677 17.34 -14.86 -15.22
CA ILE A 677 17.54 -16.18 -15.83
C ILE A 677 16.68 -16.32 -17.07
N LYS A 678 15.37 -16.01 -16.98
CA LYS A 678 14.45 -16.08 -18.12
C LYS A 678 14.88 -15.16 -19.26
N LEU A 679 15.28 -13.93 -18.95
CA LEU A 679 15.76 -12.97 -19.93
C LEU A 679 17.02 -13.49 -20.65
N THR A 680 17.97 -14.03 -19.92
CA THR A 680 19.20 -14.61 -20.50
C THR A 680 18.88 -15.83 -21.38
N GLN A 681 17.93 -16.66 -20.95
CA GLN A 681 17.45 -17.80 -21.73
C GLN A 681 16.74 -17.39 -23.02
N GLU A 682 16.01 -16.26 -23.02
CA GLU A 682 15.37 -15.70 -24.21
C GLU A 682 16.42 -15.34 -25.28
N TYR A 683 17.53 -14.72 -24.87
CA TYR A 683 18.60 -14.30 -25.80
C TYR A 683 19.46 -15.47 -26.28
N THR A 684 19.71 -16.45 -25.42
CA THR A 684 20.55 -17.61 -25.75
C THR A 684 19.76 -18.73 -26.45
N GLY A 685 18.43 -18.71 -26.38
CA GLY A 685 17.54 -19.73 -26.93
C GLY A 685 17.55 -21.08 -26.19
N SER A 686 18.31 -21.20 -25.09
CA SER A 686 18.44 -22.45 -24.32
C SER A 686 18.84 -22.20 -22.86
N ALA A 687 18.25 -22.95 -21.94
CA ALA A 687 18.65 -22.95 -20.52
C ALA A 687 20.09 -23.44 -20.28
N ASN A 688 20.62 -24.27 -21.17
CA ASN A 688 21.95 -24.86 -21.08
C ASN A 688 22.86 -24.39 -22.22
N ALA A 689 22.79 -23.11 -22.57
CA ALA A 689 23.75 -22.51 -23.49
C ALA A 689 25.20 -22.76 -22.99
N GLU A 690 26.11 -22.96 -23.94
CA GLU A 690 27.52 -23.13 -23.61
C GLU A 690 28.10 -21.82 -23.07
N ILE A 691 28.87 -21.92 -21.99
CA ILE A 691 29.57 -20.79 -21.39
C ILE A 691 30.82 -20.53 -22.24
N VAL A 692 30.83 -19.40 -22.94
CA VAL A 692 31.88 -18.97 -23.88
C VAL A 692 33.12 -18.45 -23.15
N ALA A 693 32.93 -17.83 -21.98
CA ALA A 693 33.98 -17.36 -21.10
C ALA A 693 33.57 -17.66 -19.64
N ALA A 694 34.44 -18.33 -18.88
CA ALA A 694 34.08 -18.82 -17.54
C ALA A 694 34.34 -17.79 -16.42
N ASP A 695 35.25 -16.84 -16.66
CA ASP A 695 35.64 -15.81 -15.70
C ASP A 695 35.48 -14.44 -16.32
N PHE A 696 34.78 -13.55 -15.61
CA PHE A 696 34.60 -12.16 -16.00
C PHE A 696 35.94 -11.42 -15.88
N ASP A 697 36.43 -10.89 -17.01
CA ASP A 697 37.72 -10.20 -17.08
C ASP A 697 37.58 -8.84 -17.76
N TRP A 698 37.77 -7.78 -16.96
CA TRP A 698 37.80 -6.41 -17.45
C TRP A 698 38.95 -6.14 -18.43
N GLY A 699 40.09 -6.81 -18.26
CA GLY A 699 41.25 -6.68 -19.13
C GLY A 699 40.91 -7.05 -20.57
N ASP A 700 40.25 -8.20 -20.77
CA ASP A 700 39.80 -8.63 -22.09
C ASP A 700 38.79 -7.65 -22.72
N ILE A 701 37.81 -7.17 -21.95
CA ILE A 701 36.78 -6.23 -22.46
C ILE A 701 37.41 -4.89 -22.88
N VAL A 702 38.30 -4.34 -22.05
CA VAL A 702 38.89 -3.01 -22.25
C VAL A 702 40.01 -3.05 -23.29
N ARG A 703 40.91 -4.03 -23.24
CA ARG A 703 42.07 -4.12 -24.15
C ARG A 703 41.68 -4.57 -25.55
N ASN A 704 40.65 -5.39 -25.71
CA ASN A 704 40.16 -5.84 -27.02
C ASN A 704 39.05 -4.94 -27.59
N ALA A 705 38.69 -3.83 -26.92
CA ALA A 705 37.76 -2.86 -27.45
C ALA A 705 38.33 -2.19 -28.73
N GLU A 706 37.72 -2.48 -29.89
CA GLU A 706 38.07 -1.94 -31.20
C GLU A 706 36.96 -1.05 -31.78
N ALA A 707 37.33 -0.14 -32.68
CA ALA A 707 36.38 0.69 -33.42
C ALA A 707 35.87 -0.07 -34.67
N GLY A 708 34.61 -0.54 -34.63
CA GLY A 708 33.92 -1.28 -35.70
C GLY A 708 32.38 -1.17 -35.60
N GLU A 709 31.63 -1.96 -36.39
CA GLU A 709 30.15 -1.87 -36.59
C GLU A 709 29.28 -1.80 -35.32
N ASN A 710 29.81 -2.14 -34.14
CA ASN A 710 29.05 -2.27 -32.88
C ASN A 710 28.97 -0.99 -31.99
N LEU A 711 29.67 0.11 -32.32
CA LEU A 711 29.62 1.38 -31.53
C LEU A 711 29.56 2.64 -32.44
N PRO A 712 28.50 2.84 -33.23
CA PRO A 712 28.37 3.96 -34.16
C PRO A 712 28.37 5.35 -33.48
N GLU A 713 27.98 5.43 -32.20
CA GLU A 713 27.93 6.67 -31.44
C GLU A 713 29.32 7.31 -31.26
N ILE A 714 30.38 6.49 -31.22
CA ILE A 714 31.76 6.94 -31.03
C ILE A 714 32.33 7.58 -32.29
N GLN A 715 31.97 7.08 -33.47
CA GLN A 715 32.44 7.63 -34.75
C GLN A 715 32.05 9.11 -34.90
N THR A 716 30.92 9.50 -34.33
CA THR A 716 30.43 10.89 -34.33
C THR A 716 31.30 11.84 -33.49
N ILE A 717 32.00 11.30 -32.48
CA ILE A 717 32.91 12.07 -31.60
C ILE A 717 34.32 12.15 -32.20
N LEU A 718 34.74 11.12 -32.94
CA LEU A 718 36.07 11.08 -33.57
C LEU A 718 36.16 12.02 -34.79
N ASN A 719 35.05 12.26 -35.52
CA ASN A 719 35.04 13.02 -36.78
C ASN A 719 34.23 14.33 -36.70
N LYS A 720 34.78 15.37 -36.04
CA LYS A 720 34.13 16.71 -35.95
C LYS A 720 34.83 17.79 -36.77
N SER A 721 34.01 18.73 -37.26
CA SER A 721 34.47 19.96 -37.93
C SER A 721 35.12 20.93 -36.95
N ALA A 722 36.26 21.53 -37.33
CA ALA A 722 36.95 22.54 -36.54
C ALA A 722 36.08 23.77 -36.23
N PHE A 723 35.15 24.10 -37.12
CA PHE A 723 34.26 25.26 -36.95
C PHE A 723 33.25 25.07 -35.82
N SER A 724 32.62 23.89 -35.71
CA SER A 724 31.66 23.63 -34.64
C SER A 724 32.33 23.61 -33.26
N ASN A 725 33.53 23.04 -33.17
CA ASN A 725 34.32 23.06 -31.94
C ASN A 725 34.62 24.48 -31.44
N TRP A 726 34.95 25.40 -32.35
CA TRP A 726 35.21 26.80 -32.00
C TRP A 726 33.97 27.55 -31.48
N VAL A 727 32.81 27.34 -32.10
CA VAL A 727 31.54 27.95 -31.67
C VAL A 727 31.16 27.48 -30.26
N VAL A 728 31.25 26.18 -30.00
CA VAL A 728 30.88 25.59 -28.71
C VAL A 728 31.86 26.01 -27.63
N PHE A 729 33.16 25.98 -27.92
CA PHE A 729 34.19 26.47 -27.00
C PHE A 729 33.93 27.93 -26.58
N SER A 730 33.56 28.79 -27.54
CA SER A 730 33.23 30.19 -27.28
C SER A 730 32.02 30.35 -26.36
N ALA A 731 30.98 29.53 -26.56
CA ALA A 731 29.81 29.49 -25.66
C ALA A 731 30.19 29.05 -24.24
N PHE A 732 31.07 28.06 -24.10
CA PHE A 732 31.55 27.62 -22.79
C PHE A 732 32.41 28.68 -22.08
N LYS A 733 33.18 29.47 -22.82
CA LYS A 733 33.87 30.63 -22.24
C LYS A 733 32.92 31.75 -21.81
N PHE A 734 31.80 31.91 -22.48
CA PHE A 734 30.73 32.79 -22.01
C PHE A 734 30.07 32.26 -20.73
N PHE A 735 29.78 30.96 -20.64
CA PHE A 735 29.29 30.36 -19.38
C PHE A 735 30.30 30.49 -18.24
N ASN A 736 31.61 30.36 -18.51
CA ASN A 736 32.65 30.59 -17.51
C ASN A 736 32.55 32.00 -16.90
N LEU A 737 32.31 33.02 -17.73
CA LEU A 737 32.12 34.40 -17.28
C LEU A 737 30.87 34.52 -16.38
N ILE A 738 29.75 33.89 -16.79
CA ILE A 738 28.52 33.86 -15.98
C ILE A 738 28.79 33.19 -14.62
N PHE A 739 29.44 32.03 -14.60
CA PHE A 739 29.72 31.32 -13.35
C PHE A 739 30.65 32.12 -12.42
N LYS A 740 31.62 32.85 -12.97
CA LYS A 740 32.46 33.76 -12.16
C LYS A 740 31.66 34.91 -11.55
N ILE A 741 30.69 35.46 -12.27
CA ILE A 741 29.89 36.60 -11.80
C ILE A 741 28.82 36.17 -10.79
N PHE A 742 28.08 35.08 -11.09
CA PHE A 742 26.89 34.70 -10.35
C PHE A 742 27.13 33.60 -9.32
N LEU A 743 28.15 32.76 -9.51
CA LEU A 743 28.49 31.65 -8.59
C LEU A 743 29.80 31.88 -7.84
N SER A 744 30.45 33.05 -8.02
CA SER A 744 31.77 33.36 -7.43
C SER A 744 32.81 32.26 -7.66
N LEU A 745 32.82 31.68 -8.87
CA LEU A 745 33.65 30.53 -9.21
C LEU A 745 35.16 30.84 -9.10
N GLU A 746 35.83 30.17 -8.18
CA GLU A 746 37.29 30.16 -8.03
C GLU A 746 37.88 28.86 -8.59
N VAL A 747 38.99 28.97 -9.34
CA VAL A 747 39.62 27.81 -10.00
C VAL A 747 41.13 27.87 -9.82
N SER A 748 41.71 26.75 -9.36
CA SER A 748 43.15 26.56 -9.19
C SER A 748 43.61 25.26 -9.85
N GLY A 749 44.91 25.10 -10.10
CA GLY A 749 45.48 23.84 -10.64
C GLY A 749 45.41 23.64 -12.15
N LEU A 750 44.86 24.59 -12.94
CA LEU A 750 44.77 24.46 -14.41
C LEU A 750 46.13 24.33 -15.12
N GLU A 751 47.22 24.85 -14.54
CA GLU A 751 48.56 24.72 -15.11
C GLU A 751 49.11 23.29 -15.03
N GLU A 752 48.65 22.48 -14.08
CA GLU A 752 49.04 21.06 -14.00
C GLU A 752 48.36 20.24 -15.10
N LEU A 753 47.10 20.57 -15.42
CA LEU A 753 46.34 19.91 -16.49
C LEU A 753 47.04 20.05 -17.86
N LYS A 754 47.67 21.21 -18.13
CA LYS A 754 48.42 21.45 -19.38
C LYS A 754 49.71 20.65 -19.51
N LYS A 755 50.27 20.15 -18.40
CA LYS A 755 51.52 19.39 -18.40
C LYS A 755 51.30 17.91 -18.75
N ILE A 756 50.07 17.43 -18.66
CA ILE A 756 49.73 16.03 -18.86
C ILE A 756 49.50 15.77 -20.35
N LYS A 757 50.19 14.75 -20.88
CA LYS A 757 49.99 14.33 -22.26
C LYS A 757 48.80 13.38 -22.34
N ARG A 758 47.88 13.67 -23.27
CA ARG A 758 46.77 12.78 -23.65
C ARG A 758 47.27 11.42 -24.18
N PRO A 759 46.54 10.32 -23.94
CA PRO A 759 45.24 10.24 -23.25
C PRO A 759 45.34 10.18 -21.71
N PHE A 760 44.29 10.64 -21.02
CA PHE A 760 44.16 10.56 -19.55
C PHE A 760 42.69 10.67 -19.13
N LEU A 761 42.38 10.37 -17.87
CA LEU A 761 41.05 10.51 -17.29
C LEU A 761 40.96 11.77 -16.43
N ILE A 762 39.85 12.51 -16.53
CA ILE A 762 39.50 13.59 -15.60
C ILE A 762 38.36 13.07 -14.71
N CYS A 763 38.59 13.07 -13.40
CA CYS A 763 37.69 12.50 -12.40
C CYS A 763 37.23 13.56 -11.40
N PRO A 764 36.21 14.38 -11.74
CA PRO A 764 35.56 15.29 -10.82
C PRO A 764 34.61 14.56 -9.87
N ASN A 765 34.51 15.02 -8.61
CA ASN A 765 33.35 14.70 -7.77
C ASN A 765 32.07 15.34 -8.34
N HIS A 766 30.89 14.85 -7.96
CA HIS A 766 29.61 15.27 -8.55
C HIS A 766 28.67 15.85 -7.48
N GLN A 767 28.37 17.15 -7.55
CA GLN A 767 27.53 17.88 -6.60
C GLN A 767 26.24 18.46 -7.20
N SER A 768 26.18 18.71 -8.52
CA SER A 768 25.05 19.39 -9.16
C SER A 768 24.86 19.02 -10.63
N PHE A 769 23.71 19.41 -11.21
CA PHE A 769 23.46 19.25 -12.65
C PHE A 769 24.33 20.16 -13.52
N ILE A 770 24.91 21.22 -12.95
CA ILE A 770 25.73 22.18 -13.71
C ILE A 770 27.22 21.82 -13.71
N ASP A 771 27.66 20.80 -12.96
CA ASP A 771 29.07 20.41 -12.84
C ASP A 771 29.76 20.18 -14.19
N PRO A 772 29.17 19.45 -15.16
CA PRO A 772 29.82 19.24 -16.46
C PRO A 772 30.07 20.55 -17.21
N PHE A 773 29.19 21.55 -17.00
CA PHE A 773 29.34 22.87 -17.59
C PHE A 773 30.42 23.68 -16.87
N VAL A 774 30.44 23.66 -15.54
CA VAL A 774 31.44 24.36 -14.73
C VAL A 774 32.83 23.81 -15.05
N VAL A 775 33.04 22.50 -14.97
CA VAL A 775 34.32 21.84 -15.27
C VAL A 775 34.78 22.16 -16.70
N SER A 776 33.94 21.87 -17.70
CA SER A 776 34.34 22.03 -19.11
C SER A 776 34.54 23.50 -19.52
N SER A 777 33.90 24.46 -18.85
CA SER A 777 34.07 25.89 -19.14
C SER A 777 35.49 26.40 -18.87
N ASN A 778 36.22 25.70 -18.00
CA ASN A 778 37.57 26.07 -17.58
C ASN A 778 38.68 25.47 -18.46
N PHE A 779 38.38 24.47 -19.28
CA PHE A 779 39.34 23.83 -20.18
C PHE A 779 39.90 24.80 -21.22
N ASP A 780 41.16 24.59 -21.61
CA ASP A 780 41.70 25.24 -22.81
C ASP A 780 41.14 24.59 -24.08
N TYR A 781 41.47 25.15 -25.25
CA TYR A 781 40.87 24.69 -26.51
C TYR A 781 41.25 23.24 -26.84
N ASP A 782 42.49 22.83 -26.57
CA ASP A 782 42.95 21.47 -26.86
C ASP A 782 42.28 20.44 -25.94
N THR A 783 42.22 20.72 -24.63
CA THR A 783 41.56 19.86 -23.65
C THR A 783 40.07 19.75 -23.96
N PHE A 784 39.40 20.88 -24.23
CA PHE A 784 37.96 20.91 -24.51
C PHE A 784 37.60 20.06 -25.74
N THR A 785 38.31 20.27 -26.86
CA THR A 785 38.00 19.59 -28.13
C THR A 785 38.37 18.12 -28.16
N ASN A 786 39.26 17.68 -27.27
CA ASN A 786 39.64 16.27 -27.13
C ASN A 786 38.98 15.59 -25.92
N SER A 787 38.19 16.31 -25.13
CA SER A 787 37.40 15.73 -24.04
C SER A 787 36.10 15.11 -24.56
N PHE A 788 35.71 13.99 -23.95
CA PHE A 788 34.41 13.36 -24.14
C PHE A 788 33.90 12.78 -22.82
N ALA A 789 32.61 12.50 -22.72
CA ALA A 789 31.98 11.91 -21.56
C ALA A 789 31.05 10.76 -21.99
N VAL A 790 30.79 9.83 -21.08
CA VAL A 790 29.69 8.86 -21.21
C VAL A 790 28.60 9.29 -20.23
N GLY A 791 27.35 9.41 -20.70
CA GLY A 791 26.25 9.94 -19.89
C GLY A 791 24.94 9.20 -20.13
N ALA A 792 24.08 9.16 -19.12
CA ALA A 792 22.84 8.38 -19.13
C ALA A 792 21.88 8.81 -20.25
N THR A 793 21.29 7.83 -20.94
CA THR A 793 20.43 8.01 -22.12
C THR A 793 19.15 8.80 -21.83
N GLU A 794 18.66 8.75 -20.59
CA GLU A 794 17.43 9.42 -20.12
C GLU A 794 17.46 10.94 -20.30
N PHE A 795 18.63 11.57 -20.15
CA PHE A 795 18.80 13.01 -20.36
C PHE A 795 18.80 13.41 -21.84
N PHE A 796 18.84 12.43 -22.75
CA PHE A 796 18.98 12.62 -24.19
C PHE A 796 17.84 12.03 -25.02
N GLN A 797 16.65 11.87 -24.44
CA GLN A 797 15.51 11.28 -25.15
C GLN A 797 14.96 12.15 -26.30
N SER A 798 14.99 13.49 -26.15
CA SER A 798 14.47 14.41 -27.19
C SER A 798 15.48 14.68 -28.32
N SER A 799 14.99 14.89 -29.54
CA SER A 799 15.84 15.22 -30.71
C SER A 799 16.72 16.45 -30.50
N PHE A 800 16.25 17.40 -29.68
CA PHE A 800 17.03 18.56 -29.26
C PHE A 800 18.18 18.18 -28.33
N MET A 801 17.91 17.40 -27.28
CA MET A 801 18.94 16.94 -26.33
C MET A 801 19.95 16.00 -27.00
N LYS A 802 19.55 15.16 -27.95
CA LYS A 802 20.49 14.36 -28.78
C LYS A 802 21.43 15.22 -29.62
N SER A 803 21.00 16.42 -30.01
CA SER A 803 21.84 17.37 -30.74
C SER A 803 22.81 18.08 -29.79
N ILE A 804 22.37 18.38 -28.56
CA ILE A 804 23.25 18.91 -27.49
C ILE A 804 24.28 17.87 -27.04
N ALA A 805 23.92 16.60 -26.84
CA ALA A 805 24.86 15.54 -26.50
C ALA A 805 26.02 15.44 -27.51
N ARG A 806 25.64 15.46 -28.80
CA ARG A 806 26.59 15.50 -29.92
C ARG A 806 27.42 16.77 -29.90
N LEU A 807 26.86 17.91 -29.52
CA LEU A 807 27.60 19.17 -29.38
C LEU A 807 28.66 19.10 -28.27
N LEU A 808 28.32 18.48 -27.14
CA LEU A 808 29.12 18.38 -25.91
C LEU A 808 30.08 17.18 -25.82
N ASN A 809 30.19 16.37 -26.88
CA ASN A 809 31.00 15.13 -26.89
C ASN A 809 30.54 14.11 -25.84
N THR A 810 29.24 14.00 -25.59
CA THR A 810 28.68 13.00 -24.67
C THR A 810 28.13 11.81 -25.44
N ILE A 811 28.55 10.60 -25.08
CA ILE A 811 28.03 9.33 -25.58
C ILE A 811 26.81 8.95 -24.71
N PRO A 812 25.59 8.89 -25.28
CA PRO A 812 24.39 8.55 -24.53
C PRO A 812 24.30 7.02 -24.35
N ILE A 813 24.81 6.51 -23.23
CA ILE A 813 24.71 5.11 -22.81
C ILE A 813 24.27 5.12 -21.36
N ASN A 814 23.34 4.24 -20.98
CA ASN A 814 23.00 4.05 -19.58
C ASN A 814 24.01 3.08 -18.94
N PRO A 815 24.97 3.55 -18.12
CA PRO A 815 25.98 2.68 -17.53
C PRO A 815 25.39 1.69 -16.51
N ASP A 816 24.23 1.98 -15.93
CA ASP A 816 23.55 1.09 -14.96
C ASP A 816 22.87 -0.10 -15.64
N ALA A 817 22.57 0.00 -16.95
CA ALA A 817 21.96 -1.07 -17.74
C ALA A 817 22.92 -1.70 -18.77
N GLN A 818 23.93 -0.96 -19.23
CA GLN A 818 24.83 -1.35 -20.33
C GLN A 818 26.30 -1.05 -20.00
N LEU A 819 26.76 -1.53 -18.84
CA LEU A 819 28.11 -1.26 -18.34
C LEU A 819 29.22 -1.69 -19.31
N MET A 820 29.11 -2.87 -19.93
CA MET A 820 30.11 -3.31 -20.92
C MET A 820 30.21 -2.34 -22.10
N LYS A 821 29.08 -1.87 -22.61
CA LYS A 821 29.04 -0.91 -23.73
C LYS A 821 29.67 0.42 -23.34
N ALA A 822 29.35 0.93 -22.15
CA ALA A 822 29.94 2.15 -21.61
C ALA A 822 31.47 2.04 -21.44
N MET A 823 31.96 0.92 -20.90
CA MET A 823 33.38 0.66 -20.69
C MET A 823 34.14 0.50 -22.01
N LYS A 824 33.59 -0.25 -22.97
CA LYS A 824 34.15 -0.33 -24.34
C LYS A 824 34.21 1.05 -24.99
N ALA A 825 33.17 1.87 -24.82
CA ALA A 825 33.13 3.20 -25.39
C ALA A 825 34.20 4.14 -24.80
N GLY A 826 34.37 4.12 -23.47
CA GLY A 826 35.45 4.82 -22.78
C GLY A 826 36.83 4.36 -23.27
N ALA A 827 37.05 3.05 -23.35
CA ALA A 827 38.31 2.46 -23.79
C ALA A 827 38.67 2.84 -25.23
N VAL A 828 37.73 2.77 -26.16
CA VAL A 828 37.95 3.15 -27.57
C VAL A 828 38.34 4.63 -27.66
N GLY A 829 37.63 5.53 -26.97
CA GLY A 829 37.97 6.96 -26.98
C GLY A 829 39.38 7.22 -26.44
N LEU A 830 39.74 6.61 -25.32
CA LEU A 830 41.07 6.73 -24.71
C LEU A 830 42.18 6.20 -25.63
N LYS A 831 42.00 5.03 -26.27
CA LYS A 831 42.96 4.47 -27.25
C LYS A 831 43.17 5.38 -28.48
N HIS A 832 42.17 6.21 -28.83
CA HIS A 832 42.29 7.21 -29.89
C HIS A 832 42.91 8.54 -29.41
N GLY A 833 43.51 8.56 -28.21
CA GLY A 833 44.21 9.74 -27.67
C GLY A 833 43.28 10.84 -27.16
N LYS A 834 42.03 10.52 -26.82
CA LYS A 834 41.06 11.45 -26.22
C LYS A 834 41.15 11.47 -24.69
N ILE A 835 40.45 12.42 -24.08
CA ILE A 835 40.39 12.62 -22.64
C ILE A 835 38.99 12.24 -22.16
N LEU A 836 38.88 11.26 -21.25
CA LEU A 836 37.59 10.85 -20.71
C LEU A 836 37.27 11.64 -19.44
N ASN A 837 36.17 12.40 -19.46
CA ASN A 837 35.59 13.00 -18.26
C ASN A 837 34.57 12.03 -17.66
N ILE A 838 34.83 11.55 -16.44
CA ILE A 838 34.00 10.55 -15.76
C ILE A 838 33.84 10.94 -14.28
N TYR A 839 32.61 10.96 -13.80
CA TYR A 839 32.31 11.22 -12.39
C TYR A 839 32.38 9.89 -11.64
N PRO A 840 33.42 9.65 -10.82
CA PRO A 840 33.68 8.33 -10.25
C PRO A 840 32.67 7.95 -9.17
N GLU A 841 31.94 8.90 -8.58
CA GLU A 841 30.84 8.61 -7.63
C GLU A 841 29.63 7.98 -8.33
N GLY A 842 29.45 8.22 -9.63
CA GLY A 842 28.29 7.77 -10.41
C GLY A 842 26.95 8.42 -10.04
N GLU A 843 26.89 9.17 -8.93
CA GLU A 843 25.72 9.83 -8.38
C GLU A 843 26.10 11.24 -7.88
N ARG A 844 25.10 12.10 -7.62
CA ARG A 844 25.33 13.45 -7.10
C ARG A 844 25.26 13.48 -5.57
N ALA A 845 26.26 14.07 -4.94
CA ALA A 845 26.28 14.45 -3.54
C ALA A 845 25.54 15.78 -3.32
N PHE A 846 24.36 15.73 -2.70
CA PHE A 846 23.50 16.91 -2.48
C PHE A 846 23.79 17.65 -1.16
N ASP A 847 24.58 17.05 -0.28
CA ASP A 847 25.02 17.61 1.01
C ASP A 847 26.47 18.12 0.98
N GLY A 848 27.17 17.87 -0.13
CA GLY A 848 28.58 18.22 -0.31
C GLY A 848 29.56 17.17 0.24
N GLU A 849 29.08 16.06 0.81
CA GLU A 849 29.94 14.96 1.26
C GLU A 849 30.28 14.02 0.10
N LEU A 850 31.52 13.54 0.05
CA LEU A 850 31.95 12.63 -1.02
C LEU A 850 31.31 11.25 -0.84
N HIS A 851 30.69 10.74 -1.90
CA HIS A 851 30.24 9.37 -1.99
C HIS A 851 31.43 8.42 -2.25
N SER A 852 31.20 7.11 -2.06
CA SER A 852 32.19 6.10 -2.40
C SER A 852 32.44 6.04 -3.91
N PHE A 853 33.71 6.05 -4.32
CA PHE A 853 34.06 5.95 -5.74
C PHE A 853 33.81 4.55 -6.30
N LYS A 854 33.14 4.51 -7.45
CA LYS A 854 32.92 3.32 -8.28
C LYS A 854 34.22 2.90 -8.98
N LYS A 855 34.33 1.61 -9.26
CA LYS A 855 35.58 1.01 -9.81
C LYS A 855 35.84 1.35 -11.28
N GLY A 856 34.84 1.78 -12.05
CA GLY A 856 34.94 1.93 -13.51
C GLY A 856 36.10 2.80 -13.99
N ALA A 857 36.30 3.98 -13.39
CA ALA A 857 37.44 4.85 -13.73
C ALA A 857 38.79 4.22 -13.39
N ALA A 858 38.88 3.52 -12.26
CA ALA A 858 40.09 2.82 -11.83
C ALA A 858 40.43 1.64 -12.76
N ILE A 859 39.42 0.88 -13.19
CA ILE A 859 39.57 -0.21 -14.16
C ILE A 859 40.12 0.33 -15.50
N LEU A 860 39.51 1.37 -16.05
CA LEU A 860 39.98 1.97 -17.31
C LEU A 860 41.41 2.49 -17.21
N ALA A 861 41.75 3.15 -16.09
CA ALA A 861 43.09 3.68 -15.87
C ALA A 861 44.14 2.56 -15.70
N ALA A 862 43.83 1.53 -14.93
CA ALA A 862 44.75 0.42 -14.66
C ALA A 862 44.97 -0.44 -15.91
N GLU A 863 43.91 -0.77 -16.66
CA GLU A 863 43.99 -1.66 -17.82
C GLU A 863 44.63 -1.01 -19.05
N LEU A 864 44.57 0.32 -19.15
CA LEU A 864 45.16 1.09 -20.24
C LEU A 864 46.47 1.81 -19.86
N ASP A 865 46.93 1.66 -18.61
CA ASP A 865 48.10 2.35 -18.05
C ASP A 865 48.05 3.88 -18.23
N LEU A 866 46.93 4.49 -17.78
CA LEU A 866 46.64 5.91 -17.98
C LEU A 866 46.58 6.70 -16.66
N PRO A 867 47.02 7.97 -16.65
CA PRO A 867 46.93 8.81 -15.47
C PRO A 867 45.50 9.28 -15.21
N ILE A 868 45.15 9.42 -13.93
CA ILE A 868 43.90 10.02 -13.45
C ILE A 868 44.20 11.44 -12.93
N VAL A 869 43.41 12.41 -13.37
CA VAL A 869 43.42 13.79 -12.88
C VAL A 869 42.20 13.99 -11.98
N PRO A 870 42.37 13.99 -10.65
CA PRO A 870 41.26 14.28 -9.74
C PRO A 870 40.87 15.75 -9.82
N VAL A 871 39.56 16.04 -9.76
CA VAL A 871 39.02 17.40 -9.72
C VAL A 871 38.08 17.51 -8.51
N ALA A 872 38.28 18.56 -7.70
CA ALA A 872 37.42 18.85 -6.56
C ALA A 872 36.50 20.02 -6.89
N LEU A 873 35.20 19.80 -6.73
CA LEU A 873 34.10 20.75 -6.77
C LEU A 873 33.60 20.91 -5.34
N ASP A 874 33.47 22.15 -4.88
CA ASP A 874 32.93 22.48 -3.56
C ASP A 874 31.96 23.66 -3.69
N GLY A 875 30.85 23.59 -2.96
CA GLY A 875 29.80 24.60 -2.90
C GLY A 875 28.71 24.50 -3.98
N LEU A 876 28.86 23.67 -5.01
CA LEU A 876 27.85 23.56 -6.09
C LEU A 876 26.57 22.84 -5.64
N TYR A 877 26.60 22.06 -4.56
CA TYR A 877 25.42 21.42 -3.97
C TYR A 877 24.40 22.43 -3.39
N LYS A 878 24.81 23.69 -3.18
CA LYS A 878 23.95 24.78 -2.67
C LYS A 878 23.14 25.49 -3.77
N VAL A 879 23.41 25.16 -5.04
CA VAL A 879 22.85 25.77 -6.24
C VAL A 879 21.86 24.80 -6.88
#